data_AF-A0A7S1BYA4-F1
#
_entry.id   AF-A0A7S1BYA4-F1
#
_cell.length_a   1.000
_cell.length_b   1.000
_cell.length_c   1.000
_cell.angle_alpha   90.00
_cell.angle_beta   90.00
_cell.angle_gamma   90.00
#
_symmetry.space_group_name_H-M   'P 1'
#
loop_
_entity.id
_entity.type
_entity.pdbx_description
1 polymer ?
#
loop_
_entity_poly.entity_id
_entity_poly.type
_entity_poly.pdbx_seq_one_letter_code
_entity_poly.pdbx_strand_id
1 'polypeptide(L)'
;MDGDMDIDGAEMRDRHLFSPHQSISTKTQAACTIFKVIELAVVYESTFCADLGDKDTADQRVISLVAGISLKYQQEGLCTKVNIAHIEGHCESTTDPYKEFVDTNQSGCGSFGLLDGFTQYWNDNRGDIHRDDAQLFSGTGLECSSGGCVIGCASVRALCNSRAYGVNYATFSSNTNLVEVLIAHEMGHNCAASHEPSQNYIMYAFVNQASLGFSPNTISTFTGYFNQLACIEDEATGPTVPPTPNPTKTPTAAPTSSPTTPLPTTSPTISPEPTASPTIDLCAGFSSFATLSGTFAPASAGIMFDILAIGNVRITGFSLRVKNNDRINLRIFTKSGSHVGHETDRSSWNWIGFFVLRGTANEDTQSIVLNEPLQVQLSETQAFFIEGLNGQKYIPRDVSRWKNTGGIDISNQHMRTIVGTSITDDNSIPDMGFRGAVNYRVCSGIPSATPSTSAPTKTSSPTRSLLPTESPTRLPTTSPTSQCRDNLSIEFKFPWSSTSIDCVKIFQSAKSPKQLLNRCRMTDANGLLVKDYCSETCGMCGATCIDSDQSFSWPWTSNPSSCKAFFNSANTQVKIYKRCKRFDQNGLFVSKYCPLTCNSCECVDSTQTFSFPWTSKLVTCTSFLRNANTAKKVNNRCNKVDQNGLKVRDYCLATCGYCNACQDSTTQTFSFPWTSKLGTCSSFFKTANTKKKVNNRCKKKDQNGLLIKNYCISTCNTCS
;
A
#
# COMPACT_ATOMS: atom_id res chain seq x y z
N MET A 1 49.33 -23.98 57.23
CA MET A 1 50.06 -22.98 58.03
C MET A 1 50.38 -21.83 57.11
N ASP A 2 49.48 -20.86 57.17
CA ASP A 2 49.64 -19.41 57.12
C ASP A 2 50.46 -18.73 56.02
N GLY A 3 49.83 -17.71 55.41
CA GLY A 3 50.54 -16.59 54.80
C GLY A 3 49.72 -15.79 53.80
N ASP A 4 48.80 -14.96 54.28
CA ASP A 4 48.13 -13.86 53.55
C ASP A 4 49.13 -12.86 52.93
N MET A 5 48.76 -12.29 51.78
CA MET A 5 49.11 -10.91 51.43
C MET A 5 48.18 -10.36 50.32
N ASP A 6 47.38 -9.38 50.72
CA ASP A 6 46.53 -8.50 49.91
C ASP A 6 47.33 -7.60 48.94
N ILE A 7 46.79 -7.36 47.73
CA ILE A 7 47.02 -6.11 46.98
C ILE A 7 45.72 -5.67 46.29
N ASP A 8 45.40 -4.39 46.50
CA ASP A 8 44.23 -3.59 46.13
C ASP A 8 43.82 -3.60 44.65
N GLY A 9 42.50 -3.67 44.41
CA GLY A 9 41.85 -3.40 43.13
C GLY A 9 40.86 -2.23 43.25
N ALA A 10 41.28 -1.06 42.78
CA ALA A 10 40.55 0.19 42.86
C ALA A 10 39.26 0.23 42.01
N GLU A 11 38.25 0.81 42.64
CA GLU A 11 36.89 1.12 42.22
C GLU A 11 36.85 2.16 41.08
N MET A 12 36.38 1.78 39.88
CA MET A 12 35.95 2.74 38.85
C MET A 12 34.43 2.81 38.79
N ARG A 13 33.92 3.96 39.22
CA ARG A 13 32.53 4.40 39.10
C ARG A 13 32.19 4.67 37.64
N ASP A 14 31.25 3.92 37.08
CA ASP A 14 30.58 4.28 35.83
C ASP A 14 29.18 4.82 36.15
N ARG A 15 28.95 6.08 35.79
CA ARG A 15 27.69 6.78 36.09
C ARG A 15 26.65 6.41 35.05
N HIS A 16 25.61 5.73 35.51
CA HIS A 16 24.32 5.64 34.83
C HIS A 16 23.74 7.03 34.51
N LEU A 17 23.54 7.31 33.22
CA LEU A 17 22.54 8.25 32.71
C LEU A 17 21.81 7.56 31.55
N PHE A 18 20.92 6.63 31.89
CA PHE A 18 19.85 6.20 30.99
C PHE A 18 18.71 7.22 31.08
N SER A 19 18.52 7.97 30.00
CA SER A 19 17.35 8.81 29.77
C SER A 19 16.16 7.91 29.44
N PRO A 20 15.05 7.95 30.20
CA PRO A 20 13.88 7.14 29.88
C PRO A 20 13.24 7.65 28.58
N HIS A 21 13.11 6.75 27.61
CA HIS A 21 12.23 6.93 26.46
C HIS A 21 10.83 7.30 26.98
N GLN A 22 10.39 8.52 26.67
CA GLN A 22 9.01 8.93 26.84
C GLN A 22 8.13 7.97 26.02
N SER A 23 7.35 7.16 26.74
CA SER A 23 6.24 6.42 26.18
C SER A 23 5.27 7.42 25.57
N ILE A 24 5.13 7.36 24.24
CA ILE A 24 4.04 8.02 23.55
C ILE A 24 2.76 7.40 24.11
N SER A 25 1.98 8.22 24.81
CA SER A 25 0.64 7.87 25.29
C SER A 25 -0.21 7.40 24.11
N THR A 26 -0.41 6.09 24.02
CA THR A 26 -1.36 5.44 23.13
C THR A 26 -2.75 5.85 23.61
N LYS A 27 -3.26 6.96 23.09
CA LYS A 27 -4.70 7.19 23.06
C LYS A 27 -5.30 5.95 22.42
N THR A 28 -6.15 5.25 23.17
CA THR A 28 -6.96 4.13 22.66
C THR A 28 -7.76 4.62 21.46
N GLN A 29 -7.27 4.28 20.27
CA GLN A 29 -7.90 4.58 18.99
C GLN A 29 -9.25 3.85 18.94
N ALA A 30 -10.26 4.51 18.40
CA ALA A 30 -11.55 3.87 18.19
C ALA A 30 -11.38 2.80 17.12
N ALA A 31 -11.61 1.54 17.47
CA ALA A 31 -11.56 0.46 16.50
C ALA A 31 -12.63 0.67 15.43
N CYS A 32 -12.28 0.44 14.15
CA CYS A 32 -13.25 0.43 13.05
C CYS A 32 -14.33 -0.61 13.36
N THR A 33 -15.60 -0.21 13.34
CA THR A 33 -16.73 -1.10 13.58
C THR A 33 -17.28 -1.72 12.30
N ILE A 34 -17.05 -1.06 11.16
CA ILE A 34 -17.47 -1.48 9.83
C ILE A 34 -16.31 -1.16 8.88
N PHE A 35 -15.99 -2.10 8.00
CA PHE A 35 -14.98 -1.91 6.97
C PHE A 35 -15.65 -1.76 5.61
N LYS A 36 -15.13 -0.88 4.76
CA LYS A 36 -15.34 -0.99 3.30
C LYS A 36 -14.46 -2.10 2.75
N VAL A 37 -14.90 -2.80 1.71
CA VAL A 37 -14.10 -3.85 1.07
C VAL A 37 -13.79 -3.46 -0.36
N ILE A 38 -12.51 -3.57 -0.75
CA ILE A 38 -12.05 -3.52 -2.12
C ILE A 38 -11.73 -4.95 -2.56
N GLU A 39 -12.49 -5.47 -3.52
CA GLU A 39 -12.28 -6.76 -4.16
C GLU A 39 -11.19 -6.64 -5.23
N LEU A 40 -9.98 -7.06 -4.90
CA LEU A 40 -8.78 -6.92 -5.72
C LEU A 40 -8.53 -8.18 -6.55
N ALA A 41 -8.45 -8.04 -7.87
CA ALA A 41 -7.84 -9.03 -8.73
C ALA A 41 -6.33 -8.78 -8.83
N VAL A 42 -5.52 -9.80 -8.66
CA VAL A 42 -4.06 -9.70 -8.84
C VAL A 42 -3.60 -10.61 -9.96
N VAL A 43 -2.70 -10.08 -10.77
CA VAL A 43 -2.06 -10.83 -11.85
C VAL A 43 -0.56 -10.74 -11.68
N TYR A 44 0.17 -11.78 -12.05
CA TYR A 44 1.61 -11.67 -12.24
C TYR A 44 2.05 -12.34 -13.53
N GLU A 45 3.09 -11.76 -14.11
CA GLU A 45 3.66 -12.15 -15.39
C GLU A 45 4.91 -13.04 -15.21
N SER A 46 5.46 -13.52 -16.32
CA SER A 46 6.48 -14.59 -16.32
C SER A 46 7.78 -14.22 -15.64
N THR A 47 8.18 -12.94 -15.69
CA THR A 47 9.41 -12.50 -15.03
C THR A 47 9.25 -12.44 -13.51
N PHE A 48 8.05 -12.15 -12.99
CA PHE A 48 7.75 -12.25 -11.55
C PHE A 48 7.91 -13.69 -11.04
N CYS A 49 7.40 -14.68 -11.79
CA CYS A 49 7.63 -16.08 -11.46
C CYS A 49 9.11 -16.45 -11.54
N ALA A 50 9.80 -16.04 -12.61
CA ALA A 50 11.21 -16.37 -12.81
C ALA A 50 12.09 -15.85 -11.65
N ASP A 51 11.77 -14.66 -11.12
CA ASP A 51 12.46 -14.08 -9.96
C ASP A 51 12.21 -14.86 -8.65
N LEU A 52 11.02 -15.46 -8.51
CA LEU A 52 10.60 -16.18 -7.30
C LEU A 52 10.83 -17.70 -7.38
N GLY A 53 11.10 -18.22 -8.58
CA GLY A 53 11.39 -19.63 -8.87
C GLY A 53 10.22 -20.38 -9.49
N ASP A 54 9.06 -20.39 -8.83
CA ASP A 54 7.89 -21.15 -9.26
C ASP A 54 6.57 -20.45 -8.97
N LYS A 55 5.49 -21.00 -9.55
CA LYS A 55 4.12 -20.47 -9.42
C LYS A 55 3.63 -20.43 -7.98
N ASP A 56 3.86 -21.50 -7.21
CA ASP A 56 3.38 -21.59 -5.84
C ASP A 56 4.01 -20.52 -4.94
N THR A 57 5.30 -20.28 -5.13
CA THR A 57 6.06 -19.22 -4.44
C THR A 57 5.59 -17.83 -4.87
N ALA A 58 5.27 -17.64 -6.16
CA ALA A 58 4.69 -16.41 -6.68
C ALA A 58 3.29 -16.12 -6.10
N ASP A 59 2.38 -17.10 -6.11
CA ASP A 59 1.04 -16.98 -5.51
C ASP A 59 1.13 -16.59 -4.03
N GLN A 60 2.02 -17.21 -3.27
CA GLN A 60 2.19 -16.88 -1.86
C GLN A 60 2.78 -15.51 -1.63
N ARG A 61 3.71 -15.10 -2.50
CA ARG A 61 4.26 -13.75 -2.43
C ARG A 61 3.16 -12.72 -2.68
N VAL A 62 2.30 -12.95 -3.67
CA VAL A 62 1.11 -12.10 -3.94
C VAL A 62 0.23 -12.02 -2.71
N ILE A 63 -0.16 -13.16 -2.14
CA ILE A 63 -1.07 -13.19 -0.99
C ILE A 63 -0.48 -12.45 0.21
N SER A 64 0.81 -12.66 0.50
CA SER A 64 1.51 -11.95 1.56
C SER A 64 1.56 -10.44 1.33
N LEU A 65 1.78 -9.99 0.08
CA LEU A 65 1.80 -8.57 -0.24
C LEU A 65 0.42 -7.94 -0.07
N VAL A 66 -0.64 -8.58 -0.57
CA VAL A 66 -2.02 -8.08 -0.43
C VAL A 66 -2.46 -8.04 1.03
N ALA A 67 -2.08 -9.02 1.85
CA ALA A 67 -2.33 -8.97 3.29
C ALA A 67 -1.68 -7.73 3.94
N GLY A 68 -0.41 -7.44 3.62
CA GLY A 68 0.29 -6.26 4.10
C GLY A 68 -0.31 -4.94 3.58
N ILE A 69 -0.79 -4.93 2.34
CA ILE A 69 -1.51 -3.78 1.75
C ILE A 69 -2.83 -3.56 2.48
N SER A 70 -3.60 -4.63 2.74
CA SER A 70 -4.87 -4.56 3.49
C SER A 70 -4.66 -3.91 4.86
N LEU A 71 -3.59 -4.28 5.59
CA LEU A 71 -3.25 -3.63 6.86
C LEU A 71 -3.00 -2.11 6.74
N LYS A 72 -2.47 -1.62 5.61
CA LYS A 72 -2.28 -0.17 5.38
C LYS A 72 -3.62 0.54 5.12
N TYR A 73 -4.56 -0.13 4.46
CA TYR A 73 -5.91 0.40 4.20
C TYR A 73 -6.83 0.35 5.43
N GLN A 74 -6.51 -0.52 6.39
CA GLN A 74 -7.21 -0.60 7.68
C GLN A 74 -6.81 0.53 8.66
N GLN A 75 -6.05 1.53 8.21
CA GLN A 75 -5.68 2.69 9.01
C GLN A 75 -6.92 3.41 9.60
N GLU A 76 -6.77 3.93 10.81
CA GLU A 76 -7.80 4.72 11.49
C GLU A 76 -8.31 5.86 10.61
N GLY A 77 -9.65 5.98 10.52
CA GLY A 77 -10.34 6.95 9.68
C GLY A 77 -10.57 6.51 8.24
N LEU A 78 -9.85 5.50 7.74
CA LEU A 78 -10.09 4.90 6.42
C LEU A 78 -10.97 3.64 6.53
N CYS A 79 -10.68 2.77 7.50
CA CYS A 79 -11.47 1.56 7.78
C CYS A 79 -11.82 0.77 6.51
N THR A 80 -10.81 0.43 5.70
CA THR A 80 -11.00 -0.31 4.44
C THR A 80 -10.16 -1.58 4.45
N LYS A 81 -10.72 -2.70 3.99
CA LYS A 81 -10.02 -3.95 3.75
C LYS A 81 -9.81 -4.13 2.25
N VAL A 82 -8.73 -4.81 1.93
CA VAL A 82 -8.41 -5.24 0.56
C VAL A 82 -8.49 -6.77 0.57
N ASN A 83 -9.44 -7.30 -0.18
CA ASN A 83 -9.68 -8.73 -0.31
C ASN A 83 -9.19 -9.20 -1.67
N ILE A 84 -8.63 -10.40 -1.72
CA ILE A 84 -8.25 -11.01 -2.99
C ILE A 84 -9.49 -11.67 -3.59
N ALA A 85 -10.04 -11.08 -4.64
CA ALA A 85 -11.14 -11.65 -5.41
C ALA A 85 -10.66 -12.68 -6.42
N HIS A 86 -9.44 -12.48 -6.96
CA HIS A 86 -8.87 -13.33 -7.99
C HIS A 86 -7.33 -13.27 -8.00
N ILE A 87 -6.68 -14.40 -8.29
CA ILE A 87 -5.24 -14.46 -8.58
C ILE A 87 -5.04 -15.23 -9.89
N GLU A 88 -4.34 -14.63 -10.82
CA GLU A 88 -3.88 -15.29 -12.05
C GLU A 88 -2.36 -15.13 -12.20
N GLY A 89 -1.69 -16.19 -12.67
CA GLY A 89 -0.24 -16.21 -12.79
C GLY A 89 0.24 -16.84 -14.09
N HIS A 90 1.15 -16.17 -14.80
CA HIS A 90 1.68 -16.61 -16.08
C HIS A 90 3.19 -16.88 -16.00
N CYS A 91 3.61 -18.05 -15.53
CA CYS A 91 5.05 -18.31 -15.32
C CYS A 91 5.84 -18.68 -16.60
N GLU A 92 5.16 -19.03 -17.67
CA GLU A 92 5.79 -19.43 -18.93
C GLU A 92 5.86 -18.26 -19.90
N SER A 93 7.06 -17.78 -20.21
CA SER A 93 7.25 -16.58 -21.06
C SER A 93 6.64 -16.69 -22.47
N THR A 94 6.40 -17.90 -22.97
CA THR A 94 5.81 -18.13 -24.30
C THR A 94 4.28 -18.10 -24.30
N THR A 95 3.65 -18.23 -23.14
CA THR A 95 2.18 -18.19 -22.98
C THR A 95 1.71 -17.01 -22.13
N ASP A 96 2.65 -16.23 -21.58
CA ASP A 96 2.38 -15.00 -20.85
C ASP A 96 1.82 -13.92 -21.79
N PRO A 97 0.53 -13.55 -21.65
CA PRO A 97 -0.12 -12.60 -22.53
C PRO A 97 0.39 -11.16 -22.32
N TYR A 98 1.09 -10.89 -21.22
CA TYR A 98 1.62 -9.56 -20.93
C TYR A 98 3.05 -9.38 -21.40
N LYS A 99 3.72 -10.47 -21.83
CA LYS A 99 5.14 -10.50 -22.15
C LYS A 99 5.55 -9.43 -23.16
N GLU A 100 4.74 -9.23 -24.19
CA GLU A 100 5.04 -8.22 -25.22
C GLU A 100 5.07 -6.79 -24.67
N PHE A 101 4.26 -6.49 -23.65
CA PHE A 101 4.23 -5.18 -22.99
C PHE A 101 5.31 -5.06 -21.92
N VAL A 102 5.60 -6.14 -21.19
CA VAL A 102 6.74 -6.21 -20.23
C VAL A 102 8.06 -5.91 -20.96
N ASP A 103 8.26 -6.48 -22.15
CA ASP A 103 9.48 -6.30 -22.95
C ASP A 103 9.69 -4.87 -23.46
N THR A 104 8.65 -4.05 -23.48
CA THR A 104 8.79 -2.62 -23.82
C THR A 104 9.54 -1.84 -22.75
N ASN A 105 9.56 -2.35 -21.50
CA ASN A 105 10.07 -1.64 -20.33
C ASN A 105 9.45 -0.23 -20.19
N GLN A 106 8.16 -0.10 -20.52
CA GLN A 106 7.36 1.12 -20.37
C GLN A 106 6.17 0.83 -19.45
N SER A 107 5.86 1.74 -18.54
CA SER A 107 4.84 1.60 -17.52
C SER A 107 3.42 1.78 -18.07
N GLY A 108 3.24 2.65 -19.08
CA GLY A 108 1.93 3.13 -19.52
C GLY A 108 1.56 4.53 -18.98
N CYS A 109 2.31 5.10 -18.04
CA CYS A 109 1.99 6.41 -17.44
C CYS A 109 2.36 7.63 -18.29
N GLY A 110 2.95 7.43 -19.48
CA GLY A 110 3.33 8.53 -20.38
C GLY A 110 3.44 8.11 -21.83
N SER A 111 3.88 6.88 -22.08
CA SER A 111 3.87 6.23 -23.39
C SER A 111 3.22 4.86 -23.26
N PHE A 112 2.68 4.34 -24.37
CA PHE A 112 2.01 3.05 -24.39
C PHE A 112 2.91 1.96 -23.81
N GLY A 113 2.44 1.28 -22.76
CA GLY A 113 3.25 0.33 -22.02
C GLY A 113 2.43 -0.74 -21.30
N LEU A 114 3.00 -1.24 -20.21
CA LEU A 114 2.47 -2.37 -19.45
C LEU A 114 1.06 -2.13 -18.90
N LEU A 115 0.75 -0.93 -18.39
CA LEU A 115 -0.60 -0.59 -17.93
C LEU A 115 -1.63 -0.61 -19.05
N ASP A 116 -1.28 -0.11 -20.25
CA ASP A 116 -2.17 -0.10 -21.40
C ASP A 116 -2.46 -1.52 -21.89
N GLY A 117 -1.40 -2.32 -22.06
CA GLY A 117 -1.53 -3.71 -22.46
C GLY A 117 -2.28 -4.58 -21.45
N PHE A 118 -2.01 -4.37 -20.16
CA PHE A 118 -2.75 -5.03 -19.08
C PHE A 118 -4.24 -4.67 -19.12
N THR A 119 -4.55 -3.37 -19.22
CA THR A 119 -5.92 -2.86 -19.31
C THR A 119 -6.65 -3.44 -20.53
N GLN A 120 -5.98 -3.47 -21.68
CA GLN A 120 -6.56 -3.99 -22.93
C GLN A 120 -6.84 -5.49 -22.81
N TYR A 121 -5.81 -6.29 -22.49
CA TYR A 121 -5.95 -7.74 -22.41
C TYR A 121 -7.02 -8.14 -21.39
N TRP A 122 -7.03 -7.50 -20.22
CA TRP A 122 -8.00 -7.84 -19.19
C TRP A 122 -9.43 -7.51 -19.63
N ASN A 123 -9.67 -6.32 -20.17
CA ASN A 123 -11.00 -5.94 -20.64
C ASN A 123 -11.51 -6.89 -21.75
N ASP A 124 -10.61 -7.36 -22.62
CA ASP A 124 -10.95 -8.24 -23.74
C ASP A 124 -11.19 -9.70 -23.31
N ASN A 125 -10.50 -10.18 -22.26
CA ASN A 125 -10.41 -11.62 -21.96
C ASN A 125 -10.86 -12.02 -20.54
N ARG A 126 -11.15 -11.07 -19.65
CA ARG A 126 -11.41 -11.31 -18.22
C ARG A 126 -12.54 -10.42 -17.67
N GLY A 127 -13.45 -9.97 -18.54
CA GLY A 127 -14.59 -9.13 -18.16
C GLY A 127 -15.64 -9.82 -17.30
N ASP A 128 -15.57 -11.16 -17.18
CA ASP A 128 -16.42 -12.00 -16.34
C ASP A 128 -15.91 -12.13 -14.89
N ILE A 129 -14.67 -11.73 -14.62
CA ILE A 129 -14.09 -11.78 -13.28
C ILE A 129 -14.57 -10.56 -12.48
N HIS A 130 -15.35 -10.83 -11.42
CA HIS A 130 -15.78 -9.81 -10.47
C HIS A 130 -14.60 -9.25 -9.67
N ARG A 131 -14.48 -7.91 -9.64
CA ARG A 131 -13.48 -7.15 -8.89
C ARG A 131 -13.78 -5.65 -8.96
N ASP A 132 -13.21 -4.91 -8.01
CA ASP A 132 -13.24 -3.44 -7.94
C ASP A 132 -11.99 -2.80 -8.54
N ASP A 133 -10.84 -3.47 -8.40
CA ASP A 133 -9.54 -3.04 -8.92
C ASP A 133 -8.68 -4.24 -9.34
N ALA A 134 -7.75 -4.01 -10.27
CA ALA A 134 -6.80 -5.02 -10.73
C ALA A 134 -5.36 -4.51 -10.70
N GLN A 135 -4.46 -5.30 -10.15
CA GLN A 135 -3.05 -4.95 -10.04
C GLN A 135 -2.17 -6.02 -10.68
N LEU A 136 -1.29 -5.64 -11.60
CA LEU A 136 -0.29 -6.53 -12.20
C LEU A 136 1.04 -6.39 -11.48
N PHE A 137 1.63 -7.52 -11.08
CA PHE A 137 2.93 -7.64 -10.43
C PHE A 137 3.96 -8.16 -11.43
N SER A 138 4.95 -7.32 -11.72
CA SER A 138 6.05 -7.60 -12.64
C SER A 138 7.34 -7.92 -11.88
N GLY A 139 8.12 -8.87 -12.39
CA GLY A 139 9.50 -9.15 -11.97
C GLY A 139 10.54 -8.31 -12.73
N THR A 140 10.11 -7.53 -13.71
CA THR A 140 10.98 -6.65 -14.48
C THR A 140 10.70 -5.19 -14.15
N GLY A 141 11.76 -4.38 -14.12
CA GLY A 141 11.67 -2.94 -13.96
C GLY A 141 10.87 -2.26 -15.07
N LEU A 142 10.53 -0.99 -14.85
CA LEU A 142 9.86 -0.14 -15.86
C LEU A 142 10.86 0.91 -16.36
N GLU A 143 10.38 1.96 -17.02
CA GLU A 143 11.21 2.99 -17.62
C GLU A 143 12.04 3.76 -16.59
N CYS A 144 13.31 3.99 -16.94
CA CYS A 144 14.21 4.83 -16.17
C CYS A 144 14.69 6.00 -17.03
N SER A 145 14.70 7.18 -16.42
CA SER A 145 15.30 8.39 -16.97
C SER A 145 16.43 8.87 -16.06
N SER A 146 17.16 9.91 -16.48
CA SER A 146 18.25 10.49 -15.68
C SER A 146 17.80 11.08 -14.34
N GLY A 147 16.48 11.25 -14.13
CA GLY A 147 15.88 11.73 -12.89
C GLY A 147 15.28 10.66 -11.97
N GLY A 148 15.25 9.39 -12.37
CA GLY A 148 14.64 8.32 -11.58
C GLY A 148 14.01 7.23 -12.45
N CYS A 149 13.55 6.17 -11.79
CA CYS A 149 12.81 5.08 -12.43
C CYS A 149 11.34 5.13 -12.01
N VAL A 150 10.46 4.90 -12.97
CA VAL A 150 9.08 4.51 -12.69
C VAL A 150 9.12 3.06 -12.19
N ILE A 151 8.43 2.77 -11.10
CA ILE A 151 8.35 1.42 -10.52
C ILE A 151 6.91 0.99 -10.26
N GLY A 152 5.97 1.90 -10.46
CA GLY A 152 4.54 1.64 -10.45
C GLY A 152 3.83 2.65 -11.34
N CYS A 153 2.66 2.28 -11.81
CA CYS A 153 1.80 3.15 -12.59
C CYS A 153 0.35 2.69 -12.47
N ALA A 154 -0.57 3.63 -12.25
CA ALA A 154 -1.98 3.33 -12.11
C ALA A 154 -2.88 4.39 -12.75
N SER A 155 -4.10 3.97 -13.08
CA SER A 155 -5.15 4.90 -13.48
C SER A 155 -5.65 5.69 -12.27
N VAL A 156 -5.82 7.00 -12.44
CA VAL A 156 -6.30 7.87 -11.35
C VAL A 156 -7.82 7.90 -11.31
N ARG A 157 -8.40 7.76 -10.11
CA ARG A 157 -9.86 7.80 -9.86
C ARG A 157 -10.58 6.78 -10.75
N ALA A 158 -10.06 5.56 -10.75
CA ALA A 158 -10.48 4.51 -11.65
C ALA A 158 -11.17 3.33 -10.96
N LEU A 159 -11.17 3.29 -9.63
CA LEU A 159 -11.80 2.23 -8.84
C LEU A 159 -13.23 1.95 -9.35
N CYS A 160 -13.53 0.66 -9.57
CA CYS A 160 -14.80 0.11 -10.04
C CYS A 160 -15.26 0.51 -11.44
N ASN A 161 -14.34 0.87 -12.33
CA ASN A 161 -14.67 1.02 -13.73
C ASN A 161 -13.72 0.24 -14.62
N SER A 162 -13.93 0.32 -15.94
CA SER A 162 -13.13 -0.41 -16.94
C SER A 162 -11.68 0.09 -17.07
N ARG A 163 -11.21 0.95 -16.17
CA ARG A 163 -9.84 1.44 -16.07
C ARG A 163 -9.23 1.19 -14.67
N ALA A 164 -9.90 0.44 -13.79
CA ALA A 164 -9.42 0.13 -12.44
C ALA A 164 -8.20 -0.81 -12.48
N TYR A 165 -7.07 -0.29 -12.94
CA TYR A 165 -5.83 -1.02 -13.17
C TYR A 165 -4.62 -0.27 -12.61
N GLY A 166 -3.66 -1.03 -12.12
CA GLY A 166 -2.30 -0.59 -11.84
C GLY A 166 -1.28 -1.69 -12.16
N VAL A 167 -0.03 -1.27 -12.37
CA VAL A 167 1.11 -2.16 -12.65
C VAL A 167 2.25 -1.81 -11.71
N ASN A 168 2.95 -2.83 -11.21
CA ASN A 168 3.93 -2.69 -10.13
C ASN A 168 5.17 -3.53 -10.41
N TYR A 169 6.37 -2.94 -10.33
CA TYR A 169 7.63 -3.70 -10.32
C TYR A 169 7.81 -4.38 -8.95
N ALA A 170 7.10 -5.47 -8.71
CA ALA A 170 6.91 -6.06 -7.38
C ALA A 170 8.15 -6.80 -6.81
N THR A 171 9.23 -6.95 -7.59
CA THR A 171 10.51 -7.54 -7.13
C THR A 171 11.64 -6.52 -6.97
N PHE A 172 11.37 -5.21 -7.11
CA PHE A 172 12.40 -4.16 -7.00
C PHE A 172 13.14 -4.11 -5.66
N SER A 173 12.55 -4.68 -4.60
CA SER A 173 13.11 -4.68 -3.25
C SER A 173 12.83 -5.98 -2.51
N SER A 174 13.81 -6.45 -1.74
CA SER A 174 13.62 -7.53 -0.76
C SER A 174 12.98 -7.06 0.55
N ASN A 175 12.82 -5.75 0.73
CA ASN A 175 12.05 -5.17 1.82
C ASN A 175 10.56 -5.21 1.46
N THR A 176 9.82 -6.09 2.14
CA THR A 176 8.41 -6.34 1.85
C THR A 176 7.54 -5.11 2.11
N ASN A 177 7.84 -4.32 3.14
CA ASN A 177 7.13 -3.07 3.41
C ASN A 177 7.22 -2.08 2.24
N LEU A 178 8.40 -1.98 1.58
CA LEU A 178 8.54 -1.06 0.44
C LEU A 178 7.71 -1.51 -0.77
N VAL A 179 7.60 -2.82 -1.00
CA VAL A 179 6.75 -3.38 -2.07
C VAL A 179 5.28 -3.19 -1.75
N GLU A 180 4.86 -3.44 -0.50
CA GLU A 180 3.49 -3.17 -0.07
C GLU A 180 3.15 -1.67 -0.17
N VAL A 181 4.08 -0.76 0.17
CA VAL A 181 3.88 0.69 0.04
C VAL A 181 3.73 1.09 -1.42
N LEU A 182 4.53 0.54 -2.33
CA LEU A 182 4.39 0.76 -3.77
C LEU A 182 3.00 0.37 -4.27
N ILE A 183 2.56 -0.87 -4.00
CA ILE A 183 1.26 -1.34 -4.51
C ILE A 183 0.11 -0.58 -3.84
N ALA A 184 0.22 -0.26 -2.55
CA ALA A 184 -0.76 0.57 -1.86
C ALA A 184 -0.83 2.00 -2.42
N HIS A 185 0.29 2.54 -2.91
CA HIS A 185 0.38 3.84 -3.58
C HIS A 185 -0.35 3.82 -4.92
N GLU A 186 -0.07 2.82 -5.76
CA GLU A 186 -0.73 2.69 -7.07
C GLU A 186 -2.24 2.48 -6.93
N MET A 187 -2.67 1.58 -6.04
CA MET A 187 -4.09 1.42 -5.73
C MET A 187 -4.70 2.69 -5.10
N GLY A 188 -3.88 3.51 -4.43
CA GLY A 188 -4.30 4.82 -3.93
C GLY A 188 -4.66 5.80 -5.05
N HIS A 189 -3.94 5.75 -6.17
CA HIS A 189 -4.34 6.48 -7.38
C HIS A 189 -5.67 5.99 -7.93
N ASN A 190 -5.89 4.67 -8.01
CA ASN A 190 -7.21 4.10 -8.37
C ASN A 190 -8.31 4.65 -7.46
N CYS A 191 -8.02 4.81 -6.16
CA CYS A 191 -8.87 5.42 -5.13
C CYS A 191 -8.91 6.97 -5.17
N ALA A 192 -8.48 7.60 -6.26
CA ALA A 192 -8.50 9.04 -6.53
C ALA A 192 -7.49 9.91 -5.76
N ALA A 193 -6.52 9.33 -5.05
CA ALA A 193 -5.50 10.13 -4.39
C ALA A 193 -4.52 10.76 -5.38
N SER A 194 -4.09 11.97 -5.05
CA SER A 194 -2.94 12.64 -5.66
C SER A 194 -1.70 12.42 -4.80
N HIS A 195 -0.53 12.73 -5.35
CA HIS A 195 0.70 12.69 -4.57
C HIS A 195 0.67 13.64 -3.38
N GLU A 196 1.25 13.20 -2.28
CA GLU A 196 1.49 13.98 -1.08
C GLU A 196 2.90 14.57 -1.10
N PRO A 197 3.12 15.78 -0.55
CA PRO A 197 4.44 16.42 -0.54
C PRO A 197 5.36 15.86 0.56
N SER A 198 4.83 15.11 1.54
CA SER A 198 5.57 14.68 2.73
C SER A 198 6.05 13.24 2.62
N GLN A 199 7.34 13.02 2.88
CA GLN A 199 8.06 11.75 2.65
C GLN A 199 7.69 10.59 3.56
N ASN A 200 6.80 10.79 4.53
CA ASN A 200 6.45 9.77 5.52
C ASN A 200 5.09 9.11 5.26
N TYR A 201 4.43 9.48 4.15
CA TYR A 201 3.15 8.92 3.76
C TYR A 201 3.26 8.05 2.50
N ILE A 202 2.31 7.13 2.36
CA ILE A 202 2.22 6.18 1.24
C ILE A 202 2.14 6.94 -0.09
N MET A 203 1.30 7.97 -0.20
CA MET A 203 1.12 8.75 -1.43
C MET A 203 2.26 9.72 -1.74
N TYR A 204 3.40 9.68 -1.03
CA TYR A 204 4.57 10.46 -1.46
C TYR A 204 5.08 9.94 -2.80
N ALA A 205 5.42 10.84 -3.72
CA ALA A 205 5.79 10.51 -5.11
C ALA A 205 7.02 9.59 -5.25
N PHE A 206 7.78 9.36 -4.17
CA PHE A 206 8.87 8.41 -4.15
C PHE A 206 8.64 7.36 -3.06
N VAL A 207 8.92 6.10 -3.37
CA VAL A 207 8.78 5.02 -2.40
C VAL A 207 9.65 5.28 -1.16
N ASN A 208 9.04 5.09 0.00
CA ASN A 208 9.63 5.31 1.32
C ASN A 208 9.04 4.30 2.33
N GLN A 209 9.42 4.38 3.60
CA GLN A 209 8.92 3.45 4.63
C GLN A 209 7.45 3.66 5.01
N ALA A 210 6.90 4.83 4.69
CA ALA A 210 5.55 5.29 4.96
C ALA A 210 5.11 5.05 6.40
N SER A 211 5.95 5.46 7.36
CA SER A 211 5.74 5.20 8.79
C SER A 211 4.48 5.85 9.36
N LEU A 212 3.86 6.78 8.63
CA LEU A 212 2.59 7.42 9.00
C LEU A 212 1.39 6.92 8.17
N GLY A 213 1.59 5.92 7.31
CA GLY A 213 0.55 5.37 6.45
C GLY A 213 0.00 6.38 5.43
N PHE A 214 -1.31 6.46 5.27
CA PHE A 214 -1.97 7.46 4.45
C PHE A 214 -2.11 8.79 5.21
N SER A 215 -1.98 9.91 4.49
CA SER A 215 -2.18 11.23 5.09
C SER A 215 -3.67 11.44 5.42
N PRO A 216 -4.02 12.32 6.37
CA PRO A 216 -5.42 12.70 6.60
C PRO A 216 -6.13 13.22 5.34
N ASN A 217 -5.41 13.92 4.46
CA ASN A 217 -5.94 14.41 3.19
C ASN A 217 -6.22 13.27 2.20
N THR A 218 -5.31 12.28 2.14
CA THR A 218 -5.51 11.06 1.35
C THR A 218 -6.73 10.28 1.85
N ILE A 219 -6.85 10.07 3.17
CA ILE A 219 -8.00 9.37 3.78
C ILE A 219 -9.32 10.10 3.48
N SER A 220 -9.34 11.43 3.60
CA SER A 220 -10.52 12.23 3.23
C SER A 220 -10.87 12.10 1.74
N THR A 221 -9.86 11.95 0.88
CA THR A 221 -10.07 11.75 -0.57
C THR A 221 -10.68 10.37 -0.84
N PHE A 222 -10.14 9.32 -0.22
CA PHE A 222 -10.64 7.95 -0.35
C PHE A 222 -12.08 7.85 0.12
N THR A 223 -12.36 8.23 1.36
CA THR A 223 -13.72 8.17 1.94
C THR A 223 -14.72 9.01 1.15
N GLY A 224 -14.33 10.21 0.69
CA GLY A 224 -15.17 11.02 -0.18
C GLY A 224 -15.46 10.37 -1.54
N TYR A 225 -14.50 9.64 -2.11
CA TYR A 225 -14.66 8.92 -3.37
C TYR A 225 -15.47 7.63 -3.19
N PHE A 226 -15.22 6.83 -2.15
CA PHE A 226 -15.95 5.59 -1.85
C PHE A 226 -17.44 5.85 -1.65
N ASN A 227 -17.82 6.96 -1.03
CA ASN A 227 -19.23 7.34 -0.87
C ASN A 227 -19.96 7.63 -2.20
N GLN A 228 -19.23 7.72 -3.32
CA GLN A 228 -19.79 7.91 -4.67
C GLN A 228 -19.83 6.61 -5.47
N LEU A 229 -19.28 5.52 -4.95
CA LEU A 229 -19.13 4.24 -5.64
C LEU A 229 -20.09 3.21 -5.06
N ALA A 230 -20.83 2.52 -5.92
CA ALA A 230 -21.80 1.50 -5.50
C ALA A 230 -21.17 0.11 -5.29
N CYS A 231 -20.03 -0.15 -5.93
CA CYS A 231 -19.26 -1.40 -5.84
C CYS A 231 -18.55 -1.60 -4.49
N ILE A 232 -18.16 -0.51 -3.81
CA ILE A 232 -17.44 -0.56 -2.54
C ILE A 232 -18.48 -0.63 -1.42
N GLU A 233 -18.90 -1.86 -1.14
CA GLU A 233 -19.89 -2.13 -0.12
C GLU A 233 -19.25 -2.17 1.27
N ASP A 234 -20.08 -1.97 2.30
CA ASP A 234 -19.67 -2.32 3.65
C ASP A 234 -19.48 -3.84 3.70
N GLU A 235 -18.42 -4.30 4.37
CA GLU A 235 -18.19 -5.70 4.69
C GLU A 235 -19.50 -6.23 5.27
N ALA A 236 -20.13 -7.15 4.55
CA ALA A 236 -21.46 -7.61 4.87
C ALA A 236 -21.50 -8.02 6.34
N THR A 237 -22.10 -7.17 7.17
CA THR A 237 -22.46 -7.55 8.53
C THR A 237 -23.52 -8.63 8.33
N GLY A 238 -23.11 -9.89 8.39
CA GLY A 238 -23.93 -11.03 7.94
C GLY A 238 -25.42 -10.84 8.32
N PRO A 239 -26.35 -11.17 7.41
CA PRO A 239 -27.74 -10.75 7.52
C PRO A 239 -28.31 -11.09 8.89
N THR A 240 -28.55 -10.06 9.70
CA THR A 240 -29.24 -10.17 10.99
C THR A 240 -30.75 -10.25 10.76
N VAL A 241 -31.18 -11.00 9.75
CA VAL A 241 -32.60 -11.28 9.57
C VAL A 241 -32.95 -12.33 10.62
N PRO A 242 -33.79 -12.00 11.63
CA PRO A 242 -34.28 -13.00 12.56
C PRO A 242 -34.96 -14.11 11.75
N PRO A 243 -34.81 -15.39 12.12
CA PRO A 243 -35.44 -16.48 11.38
C PRO A 243 -36.92 -16.17 11.23
N THR A 244 -37.33 -15.87 9.99
CA THR A 244 -38.74 -15.64 9.69
C THR A 244 -39.40 -17.01 9.72
N PRO A 245 -40.33 -17.27 10.66
CA PRO A 245 -40.91 -18.60 10.82
C PRO A 245 -42.03 -18.76 9.79
N ASN A 246 -41.70 -18.98 8.51
CA ASN A 246 -42.58 -19.71 7.60
C ASN A 246 -41.94 -20.02 6.24
N PRO A 247 -41.87 -21.29 5.82
CA PRO A 247 -41.52 -21.65 4.45
C PRO A 247 -42.71 -21.41 3.52
N THR A 248 -42.53 -20.53 2.53
CA THR A 248 -43.49 -20.32 1.44
C THR A 248 -43.54 -21.55 0.55
N LYS A 249 -44.53 -22.44 0.78
CA LYS A 249 -44.95 -23.45 -0.19
C LYS A 249 -45.93 -22.82 -1.18
N THR A 250 -45.45 -22.47 -2.37
CA THR A 250 -46.33 -22.36 -3.54
C THR A 250 -45.66 -23.00 -4.75
N PRO A 251 -46.20 -24.10 -5.30
CA PRO A 251 -45.68 -24.72 -6.52
C PRO A 251 -46.21 -23.98 -7.75
N THR A 252 -45.30 -23.61 -8.66
CA THR A 252 -45.63 -23.13 -10.00
C THR A 252 -46.15 -24.30 -10.84
N ALA A 253 -47.34 -24.14 -11.43
CA ALA A 253 -47.88 -25.05 -12.42
C ALA A 253 -48.10 -24.31 -13.75
N ALA A 254 -47.40 -24.73 -14.81
CA ALA A 254 -47.93 -24.94 -16.16
C ALA A 254 -46.87 -25.65 -17.04
N PRO A 255 -47.26 -26.55 -17.96
CA PRO A 255 -46.38 -27.53 -18.59
C PRO A 255 -45.80 -27.06 -19.94
N THR A 256 -44.56 -27.44 -20.22
CA THR A 256 -44.02 -27.49 -21.59
C THR A 256 -43.94 -28.94 -22.06
N SER A 257 -44.49 -29.18 -23.24
CA SER A 257 -44.52 -30.46 -23.93
C SER A 257 -43.18 -30.75 -24.62
N SER A 258 -42.32 -31.54 -23.98
CA SER A 258 -41.35 -32.44 -24.66
C SER A 258 -40.67 -33.38 -23.64
N PRO A 259 -40.68 -34.70 -23.85
CA PRO A 259 -40.06 -35.64 -22.93
C PRO A 259 -38.60 -35.89 -23.34
N THR A 260 -37.66 -35.48 -22.49
CA THR A 260 -36.32 -36.10 -22.47
C THR A 260 -36.07 -36.59 -21.06
N THR A 261 -36.00 -37.90 -20.92
CA THR A 261 -35.79 -38.65 -19.69
C THR A 261 -34.34 -38.52 -19.23
N PRO A 262 -34.05 -38.06 -17.99
CA PRO A 262 -32.84 -38.44 -17.30
C PRO A 262 -33.16 -39.37 -16.12
N LEU A 263 -32.25 -40.31 -15.95
CA LEU A 263 -32.20 -41.36 -14.94
C LEU A 263 -32.20 -40.78 -13.50
N PRO A 264 -32.84 -41.42 -12.50
CA PRO A 264 -32.90 -40.90 -11.15
C PRO A 264 -31.56 -41.04 -10.41
N THR A 265 -31.02 -39.92 -9.94
CA THR A 265 -29.85 -39.87 -9.04
C THR A 265 -30.33 -40.02 -7.59
N THR A 266 -29.88 -41.07 -6.91
CA THR A 266 -30.29 -41.46 -5.54
C THR A 266 -29.45 -40.80 -4.43
N SER A 267 -29.12 -39.51 -4.54
CA SER A 267 -28.32 -38.84 -3.50
C SER A 267 -29.14 -37.80 -2.72
N PRO A 268 -29.31 -37.93 -1.38
CA PRO A 268 -30.05 -36.98 -0.58
C PRO A 268 -29.31 -35.64 -0.51
N THR A 269 -30.00 -34.57 -0.87
CA THR A 269 -29.54 -33.18 -0.70
C THR A 269 -29.42 -32.88 0.79
N ILE A 270 -28.19 -32.67 1.25
CA ILE A 270 -27.87 -32.31 2.63
C ILE A 270 -28.34 -30.86 2.84
N SER A 271 -29.15 -30.66 3.87
CA SER A 271 -29.67 -29.36 4.32
C SER A 271 -28.51 -28.39 4.58
N PRO A 272 -28.62 -27.09 4.20
CA PRO A 272 -27.58 -26.11 4.50
C PRO A 272 -27.39 -26.00 6.02
N GLU A 273 -26.12 -26.04 6.42
CA GLU A 273 -25.65 -25.90 7.79
C GLU A 273 -26.01 -24.49 8.32
N PRO A 274 -26.51 -24.36 9.56
CA PRO A 274 -26.95 -23.09 10.10
C PRO A 274 -25.79 -22.08 10.16
N THR A 275 -25.97 -20.94 9.51
CA THR A 275 -25.03 -19.82 9.54
C THR A 275 -24.93 -19.25 10.95
N ALA A 276 -23.73 -19.29 11.53
CA ALA A 276 -23.46 -18.80 12.88
C ALA A 276 -23.75 -17.29 12.99
N SER A 277 -24.50 -16.89 14.02
CA SER A 277 -24.75 -15.49 14.37
C SER A 277 -23.46 -14.73 14.71
N PRO A 278 -23.40 -13.40 14.49
CA PRO A 278 -22.25 -12.58 14.86
C PRO A 278 -21.98 -12.70 16.36
N THR A 279 -20.84 -13.29 16.70
CA THR A 279 -20.48 -13.60 18.08
C THR A 279 -19.74 -12.40 18.65
N ILE A 280 -20.32 -11.74 19.65
CA ILE A 280 -19.67 -10.67 20.43
C ILE A 280 -18.35 -11.22 20.98
N ASP A 281 -17.25 -10.50 20.76
CA ASP A 281 -15.92 -10.89 21.25
C ASP A 281 -15.85 -10.76 22.79
N LEU A 282 -16.15 -11.86 23.48
CA LEU A 282 -16.10 -12.00 24.94
C LEU A 282 -14.75 -12.57 25.42
N CYS A 283 -13.70 -12.53 24.60
CA CYS A 283 -12.39 -13.08 24.96
C CYS A 283 -11.55 -12.05 25.72
N ALA A 284 -11.47 -12.21 27.04
CA ALA A 284 -10.70 -11.36 27.94
C ALA A 284 -9.36 -12.02 28.34
N GLY A 285 -8.33 -11.19 28.50
CA GLY A 285 -7.01 -11.61 28.96
C GLY A 285 -6.13 -12.21 27.86
N PHE A 286 -4.86 -11.79 27.84
CA PHE A 286 -3.84 -12.40 26.99
C PHE A 286 -3.11 -13.47 27.80
N SER A 287 -3.07 -14.69 27.29
CA SER A 287 -2.32 -15.80 27.89
C SER A 287 -1.36 -16.37 26.86
N SER A 288 -0.12 -16.64 27.26
CA SER A 288 0.84 -17.41 26.47
C SER A 288 1.13 -18.72 27.17
N PHE A 289 1.19 -19.79 26.41
CA PHE A 289 1.47 -21.13 26.92
C PHE A 289 2.71 -21.69 26.23
N ALA A 290 3.83 -21.67 26.96
CA ALA A 290 5.14 -22.03 26.44
C ALA A 290 5.46 -23.51 26.70
N THR A 291 5.97 -24.19 25.67
CA THR A 291 6.40 -25.60 25.68
C THR A 291 7.93 -25.73 25.80
N LEU A 292 8.59 -24.75 26.42
CA LEU A 292 10.03 -24.52 26.30
C LEU A 292 10.94 -25.54 27.03
N SER A 293 10.39 -26.51 27.77
CA SER A 293 11.16 -27.52 28.49
C SER A 293 11.48 -28.72 27.59
N GLY A 294 12.75 -28.99 27.30
CA GLY A 294 13.13 -30.14 26.49
C GLY A 294 14.56 -30.08 25.93
N THR A 295 15.05 -31.21 25.43
CA THR A 295 16.36 -31.29 24.74
C THR A 295 16.21 -30.94 23.27
N PHE A 296 17.09 -30.10 22.73
CA PHE A 296 17.04 -29.71 21.31
C PHE A 296 17.20 -30.92 20.40
N ALA A 297 16.13 -31.29 19.69
CA ALA A 297 16.28 -32.03 18.45
C ALA A 297 16.80 -31.10 17.34
N PRO A 298 17.42 -31.65 16.28
CA PRO A 298 17.71 -30.91 15.06
C PRO A 298 16.45 -30.21 14.58
N ALA A 299 16.59 -29.02 14.02
CA ALA A 299 15.45 -28.31 13.47
C ALA A 299 14.80 -29.09 12.31
N SER A 300 13.51 -28.89 12.12
CA SER A 300 12.68 -29.55 11.10
C SER A 300 12.22 -28.57 10.03
N ALA A 301 11.84 -29.13 8.88
CA ALA A 301 11.15 -28.37 7.83
C ALA A 301 9.71 -28.02 8.25
N GLY A 302 9.10 -28.82 9.13
CA GLY A 302 7.76 -28.54 9.65
C GLY A 302 7.42 -29.28 10.94
N ILE A 303 6.37 -28.83 11.61
CA ILE A 303 5.76 -29.50 12.77
C ILE A 303 4.25 -29.43 12.66
N MET A 304 3.60 -30.60 12.75
CA MET A 304 2.17 -30.75 12.98
C MET A 304 1.95 -31.08 14.44
N PHE A 305 0.93 -30.50 15.05
CA PHE A 305 0.53 -30.81 16.42
C PHE A 305 -0.93 -30.43 16.64
N ASP A 306 -1.55 -31.01 17.67
CA ASP A 306 -2.93 -30.69 18.00
C ASP A 306 -3.00 -29.86 19.28
N ILE A 307 -4.06 -29.05 19.36
CA ILE A 307 -4.50 -28.36 20.56
C ILE A 307 -5.87 -28.92 20.94
N LEU A 308 -5.98 -29.48 22.14
CA LEU A 308 -7.25 -29.84 22.76
C LEU A 308 -7.66 -28.75 23.76
N ALA A 309 -8.76 -28.07 23.48
CA ALA A 309 -9.28 -27.02 24.34
C ALA A 309 -9.95 -27.61 25.60
N ILE A 310 -9.52 -27.17 26.79
CA ILE A 310 -10.18 -27.48 28.09
C ILE A 310 -11.18 -26.38 28.46
N GLY A 311 -11.16 -25.25 27.77
CA GLY A 311 -12.17 -24.20 27.81
C GLY A 311 -12.23 -23.50 26.45
N ASN A 312 -13.21 -22.62 26.25
CA ASN A 312 -13.30 -21.84 25.02
C ASN A 312 -12.08 -20.91 24.93
N VAL A 313 -11.25 -21.12 23.92
CA VAL A 313 -10.04 -20.35 23.69
C VAL A 313 -10.05 -19.76 22.28
N ARG A 314 -9.36 -18.65 22.12
CA ARG A 314 -9.12 -18.01 20.83
C ARG A 314 -7.62 -17.92 20.60
N ILE A 315 -7.10 -18.72 19.68
CA ILE A 315 -5.69 -18.77 19.32
C ILE A 315 -5.35 -17.54 18.50
N THR A 316 -4.51 -16.67 19.05
CA THR A 316 -4.12 -15.40 18.42
C THR A 316 -2.77 -15.47 17.72
N GLY A 317 -1.99 -16.53 17.93
CA GLY A 317 -0.62 -16.58 17.45
C GLY A 317 0.20 -17.73 17.99
N PHE A 318 1.45 -17.75 17.56
CA PHE A 318 2.47 -18.67 18.04
C PHE A 318 3.72 -17.87 18.36
N SER A 319 4.57 -18.39 19.23
CA SER A 319 5.92 -17.87 19.36
C SER A 319 6.93 -18.97 19.16
N LEU A 320 7.92 -18.74 18.31
CA LEU A 320 8.92 -19.73 17.92
C LEU A 320 10.29 -19.24 18.33
N ARG A 321 11.12 -20.16 18.83
CA ARG A 321 12.56 -19.89 18.99
C ARG A 321 13.24 -20.19 17.68
N VAL A 322 13.77 -19.15 17.07
CA VAL A 322 14.49 -19.27 15.81
C VAL A 322 15.98 -19.14 16.09
N LYS A 323 16.77 -20.12 15.66
CA LYS A 323 18.23 -20.01 15.65
C LYS A 323 18.70 -19.23 14.42
N ASN A 324 19.84 -18.55 14.58
CA ASN A 324 20.56 -17.78 13.55
C ASN A 324 19.92 -16.45 13.16
N ASN A 325 20.72 -15.49 12.67
CA ASN A 325 20.24 -14.21 12.13
C ASN A 325 19.50 -14.33 10.78
N ASP A 326 19.09 -15.54 10.43
CA ASP A 326 18.45 -15.85 9.15
C ASP A 326 16.99 -15.40 9.15
N ARG A 327 16.51 -15.04 7.96
CA ARG A 327 15.08 -14.83 7.71
C ARG A 327 14.46 -16.19 7.44
N ILE A 328 13.44 -16.54 8.23
CA ILE A 328 12.64 -17.75 8.03
C ILE A 328 11.31 -17.36 7.48
N ASN A 329 10.94 -18.04 6.41
CA ASN A 329 9.65 -17.94 5.76
C ASN A 329 8.81 -19.13 6.22
N LEU A 330 7.67 -18.86 6.85
CA LEU A 330 6.78 -19.86 7.42
C LEU A 330 5.41 -19.81 6.74
N ARG A 331 4.81 -20.98 6.50
CA ARG A 331 3.38 -21.14 6.27
C ARG A 331 2.74 -21.78 7.49
N ILE A 332 1.54 -21.32 7.84
CA ILE A 332 0.73 -21.94 8.88
C ILE A 332 -0.57 -22.43 8.26
N PHE A 333 -0.90 -23.68 8.56
CA PHE A 333 -2.16 -24.30 8.23
C PHE A 333 -2.86 -24.78 9.50
N THR A 334 -4.16 -25.03 9.38
CA THR A 334 -4.97 -25.56 10.46
C THR A 334 -6.01 -26.53 9.95
N LYS A 335 -6.48 -27.41 10.83
CA LYS A 335 -7.49 -28.39 10.51
C LYS A 335 -8.31 -28.70 11.76
N SER A 336 -9.64 -28.72 11.63
CA SER A 336 -10.52 -29.16 12.72
C SER A 336 -10.34 -30.67 12.94
N GLY A 337 -10.26 -31.07 14.20
CA GLY A 337 -9.87 -32.43 14.60
C GLY A 337 -8.36 -32.59 14.78
N SER A 338 -7.88 -33.84 14.69
CA SER A 338 -6.47 -34.19 14.84
C SER A 338 -5.74 -34.19 13.49
N HIS A 339 -4.43 -33.94 13.52
CA HIS A 339 -3.53 -34.10 12.36
C HIS A 339 -3.27 -35.56 12.00
N VAL A 340 -3.55 -36.52 12.90
CA VAL A 340 -3.20 -37.93 12.70
C VAL A 340 -3.95 -38.51 11.50
N GLY A 341 -3.22 -39.13 10.57
CA GLY A 341 -3.74 -39.65 9.30
C GLY A 341 -3.82 -38.62 8.17
N HIS A 342 -3.43 -37.37 8.44
CA HIS A 342 -3.43 -36.26 7.49
C HIS A 342 -2.04 -35.64 7.29
N GLU A 343 -0.98 -36.36 7.69
CA GLU A 343 0.39 -35.87 7.66
C GLU A 343 0.91 -35.64 6.24
N THR A 344 0.38 -36.39 5.27
CA THR A 344 0.77 -36.30 3.85
C THR A 344 -0.31 -35.68 2.98
N ASP A 345 -1.53 -35.50 3.50
CA ASP A 345 -2.67 -34.98 2.76
C ASP A 345 -2.82 -33.46 2.93
N ARG A 346 -2.08 -32.71 2.11
CA ARG A 346 -2.12 -31.24 2.06
C ARG A 346 -3.52 -30.67 1.87
N SER A 347 -4.40 -31.39 1.16
CA SER A 347 -5.73 -30.91 0.79
C SER A 347 -6.70 -30.88 1.98
N SER A 348 -6.40 -31.65 3.04
CA SER A 348 -7.20 -31.68 4.27
C SER A 348 -6.96 -30.50 5.21
N TRP A 349 -5.99 -29.63 4.89
CA TRP A 349 -5.57 -28.50 5.72
C TRP A 349 -6.07 -27.17 5.16
N ASN A 350 -6.60 -26.33 6.04
CA ASN A 350 -6.97 -24.96 5.72
C ASN A 350 -5.76 -24.04 5.92
N TRP A 351 -5.45 -23.22 4.92
CA TRP A 351 -4.34 -22.27 5.00
C TRP A 351 -4.73 -21.08 5.90
N ILE A 352 -3.86 -20.72 6.85
CA ILE A 352 -4.05 -19.53 7.72
C ILE A 352 -3.29 -18.33 7.15
N GLY A 353 -2.02 -18.51 6.79
CA GLY A 353 -1.18 -17.37 6.49
C GLY A 353 0.28 -17.69 6.21
N PHE A 354 0.98 -16.67 5.71
CA PHE A 354 2.41 -16.64 5.52
C PHE A 354 3.05 -15.66 6.51
N PHE A 355 4.17 -16.06 7.11
CA PHE A 355 4.82 -15.28 8.17
C PHE A 355 6.33 -15.29 7.98
N VAL A 356 6.96 -14.13 8.18
CA VAL A 356 8.42 -13.99 8.13
C VAL A 356 8.94 -13.74 9.53
N LEU A 357 9.78 -14.65 10.02
CA LEU A 357 10.51 -14.46 11.27
C LEU A 357 11.96 -14.10 10.97
N ARG A 358 12.56 -13.31 11.86
CA ARG A 358 13.99 -13.05 11.85
C ARG A 358 14.56 -13.58 13.15
N GLY A 359 15.42 -14.60 13.06
CA GLY A 359 16.07 -15.08 14.26
C GLY A 359 17.04 -14.05 14.82
N THR A 360 17.31 -14.17 16.11
CA THR A 360 18.31 -13.37 16.81
C THR A 360 19.46 -14.25 17.24
N ALA A 361 20.64 -13.66 17.45
CA ALA A 361 21.81 -14.38 17.93
C ALA A 361 21.59 -15.09 19.29
N ASN A 362 20.61 -14.63 20.08
CA ASN A 362 20.32 -15.15 21.42
C ASN A 362 19.21 -16.21 21.43
N GLU A 363 18.75 -16.68 20.25
CA GLU A 363 17.59 -17.58 20.13
C GLU A 363 16.32 -17.01 20.78
N ASP A 364 16.13 -15.69 20.67
CA ASP A 364 14.97 -15.03 21.24
C ASP A 364 13.68 -15.55 20.60
N THR A 365 12.63 -15.58 21.42
CA THR A 365 11.33 -16.04 21.00
C THR A 365 10.66 -14.97 20.13
N GLN A 366 10.42 -15.29 18.85
CA GLN A 366 9.74 -14.42 17.91
C GLN A 366 8.25 -14.75 17.89
N SER A 367 7.39 -13.74 17.97
CA SER A 367 5.94 -13.94 17.99
C SER A 367 5.34 -13.74 16.61
N ILE A 368 4.54 -14.71 16.21
CA ILE A 368 3.63 -14.72 15.08
C ILE A 368 2.27 -14.32 15.62
N VAL A 369 1.65 -13.30 15.03
CA VAL A 369 0.27 -12.91 15.29
C VAL A 369 -0.56 -13.34 14.09
N LEU A 370 -1.62 -14.12 14.32
CA LEU A 370 -2.54 -14.52 13.25
C LEU A 370 -3.39 -13.31 12.86
N ASN A 371 -3.60 -13.13 11.55
CA ASN A 371 -4.47 -12.06 11.04
C ASN A 371 -5.90 -12.23 11.55
N GLU A 372 -6.39 -13.47 11.52
CA GLU A 372 -7.69 -13.86 12.06
C GLU A 372 -7.48 -14.87 13.20
N PRO A 373 -7.76 -14.49 14.47
CA PRO A 373 -7.65 -15.42 15.59
C PRO A 373 -8.61 -16.60 15.46
N LEU A 374 -8.12 -17.82 15.68
CA LEU A 374 -8.91 -19.03 15.51
C LEU A 374 -9.60 -19.42 16.83
N GLN A 375 -10.93 -19.49 16.81
CA GLN A 375 -11.71 -19.93 17.97
C GLN A 375 -11.75 -21.47 18.04
N VAL A 376 -11.48 -22.02 19.22
CA VAL A 376 -11.55 -23.46 19.52
C VAL A 376 -12.45 -23.62 20.75
N GLN A 377 -13.56 -24.35 20.60
CA GLN A 377 -14.52 -24.52 21.69
C GLN A 377 -14.04 -25.56 22.70
N LEU A 378 -14.62 -25.53 23.89
CA LEU A 378 -14.43 -26.53 24.92
C LEU A 378 -14.51 -27.96 24.36
N SER A 379 -13.49 -28.77 24.65
CA SER A 379 -13.35 -30.17 24.23
C SER A 379 -13.15 -30.39 22.73
N GLU A 380 -13.06 -29.34 21.92
CA GLU A 380 -12.66 -29.45 20.53
C GLU A 380 -11.14 -29.60 20.40
N THR A 381 -10.75 -30.36 19.39
CA THR A 381 -9.36 -30.49 18.95
C THR A 381 -9.17 -29.68 17.67
N GLN A 382 -8.11 -28.89 17.64
CA GLN A 382 -7.67 -28.16 16.45
C GLN A 382 -6.21 -28.47 16.16
N ALA A 383 -5.93 -28.97 14.96
CA ALA A 383 -4.59 -29.24 14.48
C ALA A 383 -3.97 -27.99 13.85
N PHE A 384 -2.65 -27.86 13.99
CA PHE A 384 -1.85 -26.84 13.33
C PHE A 384 -0.66 -27.49 12.63
N PHE A 385 -0.33 -26.98 11.45
CA PHE A 385 0.88 -27.33 10.73
C PHE A 385 1.67 -26.06 10.46
N ILE A 386 2.85 -25.96 11.08
CA ILE A 386 3.80 -24.86 10.86
C ILE A 386 4.94 -25.42 10.01
N GLU A 387 5.17 -24.82 8.85
CA GLU A 387 6.15 -25.30 7.86
C GLU A 387 7.07 -24.16 7.41
N GLY A 388 8.37 -24.42 7.37
CA GLY A 388 9.39 -23.57 6.78
C GLY A 388 9.50 -23.79 5.27
N LEU A 389 9.69 -22.70 4.51
CA LEU A 389 9.76 -22.77 3.05
C LEU A 389 11.14 -23.17 2.55
N ASN A 390 11.20 -23.71 1.33
CA ASN A 390 12.45 -24.02 0.63
C ASN A 390 13.37 -24.96 1.44
N GLY A 391 12.80 -25.91 2.19
CA GLY A 391 13.55 -26.83 3.04
C GLY A 391 14.26 -26.15 4.22
N GLN A 392 13.82 -24.95 4.62
CA GLN A 392 14.35 -24.24 5.77
C GLN A 392 14.09 -25.02 7.08
N LYS A 393 15.10 -25.79 7.51
CA LYS A 393 15.09 -26.55 8.76
C LYS A 393 15.39 -25.65 9.95
N TYR A 394 14.41 -24.90 10.41
CA TYR A 394 14.58 -23.98 11.54
C TYR A 394 13.51 -24.10 12.62
N ILE A 395 12.50 -24.95 12.42
CA ILE A 395 11.44 -25.13 13.41
C ILE A 395 11.98 -26.07 14.50
N PRO A 396 12.25 -25.57 15.71
CA PRO A 396 12.71 -26.42 16.80
C PRO A 396 11.59 -27.39 17.17
N ARG A 397 11.98 -28.62 17.50
CA ARG A 397 11.08 -29.64 18.01
C ARG A 397 11.62 -30.17 19.33
N ASP A 398 10.74 -30.64 20.19
CA ASP A 398 11.14 -31.40 21.36
C ASP A 398 11.05 -32.89 21.04
N VAL A 399 12.14 -33.62 21.30
CA VAL A 399 12.10 -35.08 21.33
C VAL A 399 11.47 -35.45 22.65
N SER A 400 10.14 -35.57 22.65
CA SER A 400 9.42 -36.07 23.81
C SER A 400 9.83 -37.53 23.98
N ARG A 401 10.84 -37.79 24.82
CA ARG A 401 11.50 -39.11 24.89
C ARG A 401 10.56 -40.27 25.32
N TRP A 402 9.30 -39.98 25.66
CA TRP A 402 8.41 -40.92 26.34
C TRP A 402 6.92 -40.81 25.98
N LYS A 403 6.56 -40.16 24.86
CA LYS A 403 5.15 -39.98 24.49
C LYS A 403 4.91 -40.28 23.02
N ASN A 404 3.94 -41.14 22.76
CA ASN A 404 3.48 -41.44 21.40
C ASN A 404 2.65 -40.27 20.86
N THR A 405 2.63 -40.13 19.54
CA THR A 405 1.77 -39.23 18.77
C THR A 405 0.33 -39.41 19.22
N GLY A 406 -0.36 -38.28 19.49
CA GLY A 406 -1.69 -38.31 20.12
C GLY A 406 -1.66 -38.26 21.66
N GLY A 407 -0.49 -38.40 22.30
CA GLY A 407 -0.31 -38.21 23.74
C GLY A 407 -0.28 -36.74 24.15
N ILE A 408 -0.65 -36.41 25.39
CA ILE A 408 -0.59 -35.03 25.90
C ILE A 408 0.87 -34.61 26.04
N ASP A 409 1.30 -33.58 25.30
CA ASP A 409 2.65 -33.03 25.38
C ASP A 409 2.79 -32.13 26.62
N ILE A 410 2.04 -31.03 26.66
CA ILE A 410 1.94 -30.14 27.82
C ILE A 410 0.48 -29.71 28.02
N SER A 411 0.10 -29.37 29.25
CA SER A 411 -1.25 -28.86 29.55
C SER A 411 -1.23 -27.71 30.54
N ASN A 412 -2.25 -26.85 30.46
CA ASN A 412 -2.62 -25.89 31.51
C ASN A 412 -4.12 -26.01 31.80
N GLN A 413 -4.70 -25.06 32.52
CA GLN A 413 -6.13 -25.07 32.87
C GLN A 413 -7.09 -24.76 31.70
N HIS A 414 -6.60 -24.23 30.57
CA HIS A 414 -7.41 -23.81 29.43
C HIS A 414 -7.26 -24.70 28.19
N MET A 415 -6.10 -25.34 28.01
CA MET A 415 -5.81 -26.18 26.84
C MET A 415 -4.73 -27.23 27.13
N ARG A 416 -4.63 -28.21 26.22
CA ARG A 416 -3.52 -29.17 26.12
C ARG A 416 -2.94 -29.10 24.73
N THR A 417 -1.62 -29.17 24.60
CA THR A 417 -1.00 -29.53 23.33
C THR A 417 -0.78 -31.04 23.30
N ILE A 418 -0.94 -31.61 22.13
CA ILE A 418 -0.78 -33.04 21.89
C ILE A 418 0.49 -33.24 21.07
N VAL A 419 1.26 -34.27 21.42
CA VAL A 419 2.47 -34.69 20.70
C VAL A 419 2.08 -34.96 19.25
N GLY A 420 2.82 -34.34 18.35
CA GLY A 420 2.53 -34.42 16.93
C GLY A 420 3.65 -35.00 16.10
N THR A 421 3.71 -34.57 14.85
CA THR A 421 4.56 -35.17 13.81
C THR A 421 5.41 -34.11 13.16
N SER A 422 6.73 -34.30 13.15
CA SER A 422 7.66 -33.39 12.49
C SER A 422 7.86 -33.78 11.04
N ILE A 423 7.97 -32.80 10.14
CA ILE A 423 8.31 -33.02 8.74
C ILE A 423 9.79 -32.70 8.50
N THR A 424 10.46 -33.65 7.86
CA THR A 424 11.78 -33.49 7.27
C THR A 424 11.65 -33.67 5.76
N ASP A 425 12.69 -33.27 5.02
CA ASP A 425 12.67 -33.29 3.53
C ASP A 425 12.18 -34.62 2.94
N ASP A 426 12.48 -35.74 3.61
CA ASP A 426 12.20 -37.06 3.07
C ASP A 426 11.16 -37.86 3.89
N ASN A 427 10.81 -37.43 5.11
CA ASN A 427 9.99 -38.24 6.02
C ASN A 427 9.22 -37.43 7.06
N SER A 428 8.07 -37.96 7.46
CA SER A 428 7.36 -37.59 8.69
C SER A 428 7.95 -38.37 9.87
N ILE A 429 8.38 -37.68 10.92
CA ILE A 429 8.88 -38.28 12.15
C ILE A 429 7.82 -38.09 13.25
N PRO A 430 7.14 -39.17 13.68
CA PRO A 430 6.14 -39.09 14.75
C PRO A 430 6.80 -38.77 16.10
N ASP A 431 5.96 -38.56 17.10
CA ASP A 431 6.33 -38.46 18.53
C ASP A 431 7.11 -37.17 18.86
N MET A 432 6.78 -36.08 18.15
CA MET A 432 7.46 -34.79 18.23
C MET A 432 6.59 -33.73 18.89
N GLY A 433 7.10 -33.13 19.96
CA GLY A 433 6.44 -32.02 20.65
C GLY A 433 6.65 -30.69 19.92
N PHE A 434 5.60 -29.86 19.87
CA PHE A 434 5.74 -28.48 19.40
C PHE A 434 6.59 -27.70 20.39
N ARG A 435 7.67 -27.04 19.92
CA ARG A 435 8.56 -26.25 20.78
C ARG A 435 8.44 -24.75 20.50
N GLY A 436 7.61 -24.08 21.28
CA GLY A 436 7.30 -22.67 21.13
C GLY A 436 6.37 -22.18 22.22
N ALA A 437 5.54 -21.21 21.90
CA ALA A 437 4.38 -20.86 22.71
C ALA A 437 3.14 -20.77 21.83
N VAL A 438 2.00 -21.20 22.36
CA VAL A 438 0.69 -20.88 21.78
C VAL A 438 0.21 -19.61 22.47
N ASN A 439 -0.07 -18.56 21.69
CA ASN A 439 -0.63 -17.30 22.18
C ASN A 439 -2.15 -17.34 21.99
N TYR A 440 -2.90 -17.07 23.06
CA TYR A 440 -4.35 -17.20 23.04
C TYR A 440 -5.04 -16.27 24.04
N ARG A 441 -6.36 -16.15 23.87
CA ARG A 441 -7.26 -15.52 24.83
C ARG A 441 -8.25 -16.53 25.36
N VAL A 442 -8.67 -16.35 26.61
CA VAL A 442 -9.71 -17.17 27.24
C VAL A 442 -11.04 -16.48 27.04
N CYS A 443 -12.01 -17.21 26.51
CA CYS A 443 -13.33 -16.66 26.20
C CYS A 443 -14.30 -17.06 27.31
N SER A 444 -14.75 -16.06 28.09
CA SER A 444 -15.67 -16.29 29.19
C SER A 444 -17.11 -16.18 28.68
N GLY A 445 -17.89 -17.26 28.77
CA GLY A 445 -19.34 -17.17 28.75
C GLY A 445 -20.03 -17.28 27.38
N ILE A 446 -19.76 -18.34 26.62
CA ILE A 446 -20.81 -18.82 25.69
C ILE A 446 -21.73 -19.72 26.52
N PRO A 447 -22.98 -19.32 26.83
CA PRO A 447 -23.94 -20.27 27.39
C PRO A 447 -24.08 -21.41 26.38
N SER A 448 -23.79 -22.62 26.84
CA SER A 448 -23.97 -23.87 26.10
C SER A 448 -25.38 -23.84 25.48
N ALA A 449 -25.47 -23.65 24.17
CA ALA A 449 -26.74 -23.66 23.48
C ALA A 449 -27.22 -25.11 23.41
N THR A 450 -27.87 -25.57 24.48
CA THR A 450 -28.71 -26.77 24.45
C THR A 450 -29.88 -26.61 25.41
N PRO A 451 -31.07 -26.28 24.89
CA PRO A 451 -32.29 -26.91 25.30
C PRO A 451 -32.60 -28.04 24.31
N SER A 452 -32.40 -29.27 24.76
CA SER A 452 -32.96 -30.46 24.12
C SER A 452 -34.46 -30.25 23.95
N THR A 453 -34.91 -30.06 22.70
CA THR A 453 -36.34 -29.87 22.40
C THR A 453 -36.90 -31.22 21.96
N SER A 454 -37.83 -31.75 22.75
CA SER A 454 -38.57 -32.97 22.48
C SER A 454 -39.45 -32.85 21.23
N ALA A 455 -39.62 -33.98 20.54
CA ALA A 455 -40.34 -34.11 19.27
C ALA A 455 -41.80 -33.60 19.32
N PRO A 456 -42.30 -32.88 18.28
CA PRO A 456 -43.65 -32.36 18.27
C PRO A 456 -44.68 -33.38 17.76
N THR A 457 -45.78 -33.48 18.50
CA THR A 457 -46.99 -34.23 18.19
C THR A 457 -47.85 -33.50 17.14
N LYS A 458 -48.37 -34.24 16.16
CA LYS A 458 -49.33 -33.78 15.14
C LYS A 458 -50.71 -33.51 15.74
N THR A 459 -51.32 -32.33 15.58
CA THR A 459 -52.78 -32.21 15.28
C THR A 459 -53.24 -30.84 14.74
N SER A 460 -54.12 -30.94 13.72
CA SER A 460 -55.28 -30.10 13.28
C SER A 460 -55.23 -28.56 13.09
N SER A 461 -55.60 -28.18 11.85
CA SER A 461 -56.27 -26.94 11.35
C SER A 461 -57.45 -26.46 12.22
N PRO A 462 -58.10 -25.27 12.01
CA PRO A 462 -58.11 -24.39 10.82
C PRO A 462 -58.16 -22.85 11.08
N THR A 463 -58.14 -22.05 10.01
CA THR A 463 -59.15 -20.99 9.67
C THR A 463 -58.53 -19.85 8.85
N ARG A 464 -59.24 -19.49 7.78
CA ARG A 464 -58.88 -18.60 6.66
C ARG A 464 -59.40 -17.18 6.96
N SER A 465 -58.62 -16.12 6.71
CA SER A 465 -59.13 -14.75 6.60
C SER A 465 -58.31 -13.90 5.63
N LEU A 466 -58.93 -12.84 5.12
CA LEU A 466 -58.81 -12.24 3.78
C LEU A 466 -57.91 -10.98 3.68
N LEU A 467 -57.39 -10.78 2.46
CA LEU A 467 -57.09 -9.54 1.72
C LEU A 467 -55.87 -8.64 2.10
N PRO A 468 -55.07 -8.17 1.10
CA PRO A 468 -53.97 -7.23 1.27
C PRO A 468 -54.33 -5.78 0.87
N THR A 469 -53.56 -4.79 1.32
CA THR A 469 -53.64 -3.40 0.82
C THR A 469 -52.24 -2.80 0.66
N GLU A 470 -52.19 -1.81 -0.24
CA GLU A 470 -51.14 -1.40 -1.15
C GLU A 470 -49.95 -0.63 -0.55
N SER A 471 -48.84 -0.64 -1.31
CA SER A 471 -47.68 0.25 -1.25
C SER A 471 -48.07 1.75 -1.33
N PRO A 472 -47.15 2.70 -1.02
CA PRO A 472 -46.37 3.26 -2.13
C PRO A 472 -44.95 3.79 -1.80
N THR A 473 -44.16 3.80 -2.89
CA THR A 473 -42.85 4.38 -3.18
C THR A 473 -42.77 5.91 -3.01
N ARG A 474 -41.60 6.44 -2.63
CA ARG A 474 -41.17 7.79 -3.06
C ARG A 474 -39.63 7.96 -3.12
N LEU A 475 -39.16 8.30 -4.32
CA LEU A 475 -37.85 8.89 -4.65
C LEU A 475 -37.87 10.41 -4.41
N PRO A 476 -36.71 11.04 -4.10
CA PRO A 476 -36.46 12.42 -4.50
C PRO A 476 -35.12 12.65 -5.23
N THR A 477 -35.27 13.17 -6.45
CA THR A 477 -34.54 14.20 -7.21
C THR A 477 -33.21 14.77 -6.68
N THR A 478 -32.22 14.82 -7.59
CA THR A 478 -30.93 15.50 -7.49
C THR A 478 -30.98 16.96 -7.98
N SER A 479 -30.28 17.85 -7.26
CA SER A 479 -29.94 19.22 -7.68
C SER A 479 -28.45 19.29 -8.09
N PRO A 480 -28.05 20.24 -8.97
CA PRO A 480 -26.83 20.14 -9.76
C PRO A 480 -25.59 20.68 -9.05
N THR A 481 -24.51 19.91 -9.12
CA THR A 481 -23.18 20.25 -8.57
C THR A 481 -22.28 20.81 -9.67
N SER A 482 -21.59 21.91 -9.38
CA SER A 482 -20.58 22.54 -10.23
C SER A 482 -19.39 21.60 -10.51
N GLN A 483 -19.15 21.24 -11.78
CA GLN A 483 -17.96 20.51 -12.23
C GLN A 483 -17.29 21.26 -13.40
N CYS A 484 -15.98 21.47 -13.33
CA CYS A 484 -15.13 22.02 -14.40
C CYS A 484 -14.88 20.90 -15.43
N ARG A 485 -15.81 20.67 -16.35
CA ARG A 485 -15.65 19.81 -17.52
C ARG A 485 -16.35 20.41 -18.72
N ASP A 486 -15.87 20.08 -19.91
CA ASP A 486 -16.63 20.32 -21.12
C ASP A 486 -17.90 19.46 -21.08
N ASN A 487 -19.06 20.10 -21.18
CA ASN A 487 -20.33 19.40 -21.29
C ASN A 487 -20.55 18.97 -22.74
N LEU A 488 -19.99 17.81 -23.09
CA LEU A 488 -20.07 17.22 -24.43
C LEU A 488 -21.49 16.82 -24.86
N SER A 489 -22.46 16.84 -23.93
CA SER A 489 -23.86 16.53 -24.19
C SER A 489 -24.64 17.73 -24.76
N ILE A 490 -24.05 18.93 -24.76
CA ILE A 490 -24.69 20.15 -25.23
C ILE A 490 -24.12 20.53 -26.58
N GLU A 491 -24.99 20.61 -27.58
CA GLU A 491 -24.65 21.14 -28.89
C GLU A 491 -25.07 22.61 -29.02
N PHE A 492 -24.16 23.46 -29.51
CA PHE A 492 -24.40 24.89 -29.68
C PHE A 492 -24.96 25.20 -31.06
N LYS A 493 -26.09 25.93 -31.09
CA LYS A 493 -26.57 26.60 -32.31
C LYS A 493 -26.21 28.07 -32.25
N PHE A 494 -25.26 28.47 -33.09
CA PHE A 494 -24.94 29.89 -33.26
C PHE A 494 -26.06 30.58 -34.08
N PRO A 495 -26.40 31.85 -33.78
CA PRO A 495 -27.48 32.55 -34.48
C PRO A 495 -27.34 32.63 -36.01
N TRP A 496 -26.12 32.46 -36.52
CA TRP A 496 -25.79 32.51 -37.95
C TRP A 496 -25.43 31.14 -38.56
N SER A 497 -25.57 30.04 -37.82
CA SER A 497 -25.29 28.69 -38.29
C SER A 497 -26.49 27.78 -38.09
N SER A 498 -26.94 27.10 -39.14
CA SER A 498 -27.97 26.06 -39.05
C SER A 498 -27.45 24.77 -38.42
N THR A 499 -26.12 24.62 -38.31
CA THR A 499 -25.46 23.41 -37.82
C THR A 499 -25.12 23.54 -36.34
N SER A 500 -25.51 22.52 -35.56
CA SER A 500 -25.13 22.31 -34.16
C SER A 500 -23.64 21.95 -34.06
N ILE A 501 -22.91 22.54 -33.13
CA ILE A 501 -21.47 22.31 -32.94
C ILE A 501 -21.21 22.02 -31.46
N ASP A 502 -20.47 20.97 -31.13
CA ASP A 502 -20.04 20.62 -29.76
C ASP A 502 -18.66 21.22 -29.40
N CYS A 503 -18.22 21.11 -28.14
CA CYS A 503 -16.93 21.66 -27.67
C CYS A 503 -15.72 21.15 -28.47
N VAL A 504 -15.74 19.86 -28.88
CA VAL A 504 -14.65 19.25 -29.66
C VAL A 504 -14.56 19.88 -31.05
N LYS A 505 -15.71 20.09 -31.71
CA LYS A 505 -15.76 20.73 -33.02
C LYS A 505 -15.42 22.22 -32.95
N ILE A 506 -15.68 22.90 -31.83
CA ILE A 506 -15.22 24.29 -31.60
C ILE A 506 -13.69 24.36 -31.60
N PHE A 507 -13.03 23.44 -30.89
CA PHE A 507 -11.58 23.32 -30.88
C PHE A 507 -11.02 23.00 -32.28
N GLN A 508 -11.55 21.97 -32.93
CA GLN A 508 -11.06 21.49 -34.23
C GLN A 508 -11.24 22.51 -35.37
N SER A 509 -12.27 23.35 -35.30
CA SER A 509 -12.54 24.34 -36.36
C SER A 509 -11.88 25.70 -36.14
N ALA A 510 -11.20 25.91 -35.01
CA ALA A 510 -10.39 27.09 -34.77
C ALA A 510 -9.00 26.94 -35.44
N LYS A 511 -8.71 27.74 -36.48
CA LYS A 511 -7.42 27.68 -37.21
C LYS A 511 -6.29 28.43 -36.50
N SER A 512 -6.57 29.10 -35.38
CA SER A 512 -5.57 29.78 -34.54
C SER A 512 -6.07 30.00 -33.09
N PRO A 513 -5.17 30.18 -32.11
CA PRO A 513 -5.55 30.48 -30.72
C PRO A 513 -6.44 31.72 -30.56
N LYS A 514 -6.23 32.74 -31.40
CA LYS A 514 -7.08 33.95 -31.41
C LYS A 514 -8.51 33.65 -31.87
N GLN A 515 -8.68 32.74 -32.83
CA GLN A 515 -10.01 32.29 -33.26
C GLN A 515 -10.69 31.42 -32.19
N LEU A 516 -9.94 30.56 -31.50
CA LEU A 516 -10.46 29.78 -30.38
C LEU A 516 -10.96 30.69 -29.25
N LEU A 517 -10.16 31.68 -28.85
CA LEU A 517 -10.53 32.65 -27.82
C LEU A 517 -11.77 33.49 -28.21
N ASN A 518 -11.87 33.89 -29.47
CA ASN A 518 -13.05 34.60 -29.96
C ASN A 518 -14.31 33.73 -29.90
N ARG A 519 -14.21 32.44 -30.25
CA ARG A 519 -15.33 31.48 -30.19
C ARG A 519 -15.76 31.19 -28.76
N CYS A 520 -14.80 31.05 -27.84
CA CYS A 520 -15.07 30.88 -26.42
C CYS A 520 -15.81 32.07 -25.76
N ARG A 521 -15.76 33.25 -26.38
CA ARG A 521 -16.45 34.46 -25.91
C ARG A 521 -17.83 34.67 -26.53
N MET A 522 -18.26 33.80 -27.45
CA MET A 522 -19.56 33.92 -28.09
C MET A 522 -20.66 33.35 -27.20
N THR A 523 -21.87 33.89 -27.36
CA THR A 523 -23.09 33.36 -26.75
C THR A 523 -23.89 32.54 -27.76
N ASP A 524 -24.55 31.49 -27.30
CA ASP A 524 -25.52 30.74 -28.10
C ASP A 524 -26.84 31.51 -28.29
N ALA A 525 -27.81 30.89 -28.98
CA ALA A 525 -29.13 31.45 -29.19
C ALA A 525 -29.94 31.72 -27.89
N ASN A 526 -29.53 31.11 -26.76
CA ASN A 526 -30.15 31.29 -25.44
C ASN A 526 -29.40 32.33 -24.58
N GLY A 527 -28.36 32.98 -25.11
CA GLY A 527 -27.57 33.99 -24.40
C GLY A 527 -26.48 33.43 -23.49
N LEU A 528 -26.16 32.13 -23.61
CA LEU A 528 -25.21 31.43 -22.76
C LEU A 528 -23.81 31.39 -23.40
N LEU A 529 -22.76 31.70 -22.64
CA LEU A 529 -21.39 31.78 -23.15
C LEU A 529 -20.78 30.39 -23.37
N VAL A 530 -20.14 30.18 -24.53
CA VAL A 530 -19.48 28.91 -24.88
C VAL A 530 -18.46 28.47 -23.81
N LYS A 531 -17.68 29.40 -23.25
CA LYS A 531 -16.67 29.09 -22.22
C LYS A 531 -17.24 28.54 -20.90
N ASP A 532 -18.53 28.74 -20.62
CA ASP A 532 -19.16 28.28 -19.37
C ASP A 532 -19.55 26.79 -19.45
N TYR A 533 -19.59 26.25 -20.67
CA TYR A 533 -19.92 24.85 -20.97
C TYR A 533 -18.73 24.09 -21.56
N CYS A 534 -17.82 24.79 -22.24
CA CYS A 534 -16.57 24.26 -22.79
C CYS A 534 -15.36 24.77 -22.00
N SER A 535 -15.44 24.67 -20.67
CA SER A 535 -14.47 25.20 -19.69
C SER A 535 -13.04 24.73 -19.93
N GLU A 536 -12.87 23.48 -20.36
CA GLU A 536 -11.59 22.84 -20.64
C GLU A 536 -11.08 23.23 -22.03
N THR A 537 -11.91 23.12 -23.07
CA THR A 537 -11.57 23.56 -24.44
C THR A 537 -11.20 25.05 -24.48
N CYS A 538 -11.82 25.87 -23.65
CA CYS A 538 -11.54 27.31 -23.56
C CYS A 538 -10.38 27.66 -22.62
N GLY A 539 -9.66 26.65 -22.10
CA GLY A 539 -8.45 26.84 -21.29
C GLY A 539 -8.69 27.49 -19.93
N MET A 540 -9.90 27.33 -19.34
CA MET A 540 -10.22 27.86 -18.02
C MET A 540 -9.93 26.87 -16.89
N CYS A 541 -9.73 25.59 -17.18
CA CYS A 541 -9.24 24.59 -16.23
C CYS A 541 -7.76 24.28 -16.57
N GLY A 542 -6.82 25.03 -15.97
CA GLY A 542 -5.38 24.89 -16.20
C GLY A 542 -4.60 26.03 -15.53
N ALA A 543 -3.66 25.68 -14.65
CA ALA A 543 -2.98 26.59 -13.73
C ALA A 543 -2.28 27.80 -14.37
N THR A 544 -2.55 28.98 -13.82
CA THR A 544 -1.55 30.07 -13.73
C THR A 544 -1.46 30.49 -12.26
N CYS A 545 -0.25 30.47 -11.67
CA CYS A 545 -0.01 30.97 -10.30
C CYS A 545 -0.27 32.49 -10.30
N ILE A 546 -1.50 32.90 -10.03
CA ILE A 546 -1.89 34.30 -9.82
C ILE A 546 -2.39 34.40 -8.38
N ASP A 547 -1.99 35.45 -7.67
CA ASP A 547 -2.60 35.76 -6.38
C ASP A 547 -4.10 35.96 -6.60
N SER A 548 -4.94 35.23 -5.85
CA SER A 548 -6.39 35.32 -6.02
C SER A 548 -6.87 36.72 -5.68
N ASP A 549 -7.67 37.32 -6.57
CA ASP A 549 -8.38 38.58 -6.31
C ASP A 549 -9.61 38.38 -5.40
N GLN A 550 -9.92 37.13 -5.01
CA GLN A 550 -11.01 36.86 -4.08
C GLN A 550 -10.69 37.44 -2.70
N SER A 551 -11.63 38.23 -2.19
CA SER A 551 -11.49 38.91 -0.91
C SER A 551 -11.70 37.92 0.23
N PHE A 552 -10.73 37.79 1.14
CA PHE A 552 -10.82 36.92 2.31
C PHE A 552 -10.88 37.74 3.61
N SER A 553 -11.62 37.24 4.60
CA SER A 553 -11.92 37.97 5.85
C SER A 553 -11.07 37.50 7.04
N TRP A 554 -10.81 38.43 7.94
CA TRP A 554 -9.88 38.27 9.07
C TRP A 554 -10.58 38.46 10.41
N PRO A 555 -10.10 37.82 11.50
CA PRO A 555 -10.74 37.93 12.81
C PRO A 555 -10.73 39.33 13.44
N TRP A 556 -9.89 40.26 12.95
CA TRP A 556 -9.62 41.55 13.61
C TRP A 556 -9.86 42.79 12.73
N THR A 557 -10.32 42.61 11.48
CA THR A 557 -10.63 43.74 10.58
C THR A 557 -11.95 43.48 9.87
N SER A 558 -12.87 44.43 9.93
CA SER A 558 -14.23 44.31 9.37
C SER A 558 -14.31 44.39 7.84
N ASN A 559 -13.21 44.63 7.13
CA ASN A 559 -13.19 44.73 5.66
C ASN A 559 -12.36 43.61 5.03
N PRO A 560 -12.90 42.90 4.02
CA PRO A 560 -12.18 41.83 3.35
C PRO A 560 -11.05 42.44 2.50
N SER A 561 -9.88 41.79 2.50
CA SER A 561 -8.64 42.34 1.93
C SER A 561 -8.12 41.47 0.79
N SER A 562 -7.74 42.05 -0.35
CA SER A 562 -7.02 41.34 -1.42
C SER A 562 -5.58 41.05 -1.01
N CYS A 563 -4.89 40.12 -1.70
CA CYS A 563 -3.47 39.84 -1.47
C CYS A 563 -2.63 41.13 -1.48
N LYS A 564 -2.86 42.01 -2.46
CA LYS A 564 -2.17 43.31 -2.55
C LYS A 564 -2.41 44.18 -1.31
N ALA A 565 -3.67 44.32 -0.87
CA ALA A 565 -3.99 45.09 0.34
C ALA A 565 -3.36 44.47 1.59
N PHE A 566 -3.36 43.14 1.69
CA PHE A 566 -2.82 42.41 2.83
C PHE A 566 -1.30 42.52 2.95
N PHE A 567 -0.58 42.64 1.83
CA PHE A 567 0.89 42.75 1.82
C PHE A 567 1.41 44.19 1.69
N ASN A 568 0.56 45.20 1.45
CA ASN A 568 0.98 46.61 1.28
C ASN A 568 1.83 47.17 2.45
N SER A 569 1.66 46.67 3.67
CA SER A 569 2.47 47.08 4.83
C SER A 569 3.65 46.14 5.16
N ALA A 570 3.87 45.09 4.38
CA ALA A 570 4.97 44.15 4.51
C ALA A 570 6.13 44.52 3.57
N ASN A 571 6.83 45.61 3.89
CA ASN A 571 7.91 46.16 3.07
C ASN A 571 9.25 45.41 3.10
N THR A 572 9.31 44.23 3.73
CA THR A 572 10.51 43.39 3.78
C THR A 572 10.14 41.91 3.61
N GLN A 573 11.03 41.13 3.00
CA GLN A 573 10.81 39.70 2.77
C GLN A 573 10.55 38.91 4.04
N VAL A 574 11.18 39.29 5.16
CA VAL A 574 10.93 38.67 6.48
C VAL A 574 9.48 38.90 6.94
N LYS A 575 8.91 40.09 6.68
CA LYS A 575 7.51 40.39 7.02
C LYS A 575 6.53 39.68 6.08
N ILE A 576 6.87 39.58 4.79
CA ILE A 576 6.09 38.83 3.80
C ILE A 576 6.03 37.36 4.21
N TYR A 577 7.18 36.74 4.49
CA TYR A 577 7.26 35.34 4.93
C TYR A 577 6.45 35.07 6.21
N LYS A 578 6.55 35.94 7.21
CA LYS A 578 5.75 35.83 8.44
C LYS A 578 4.25 35.95 8.19
N ARG A 579 3.83 36.74 7.20
CA ARG A 579 2.43 36.89 6.79
C ARG A 579 1.92 35.70 5.99
N CYS A 580 2.76 35.13 5.13
CA CYS A 580 2.45 33.92 4.36
C CYS A 580 2.16 32.70 5.23
N LYS A 581 2.74 32.66 6.44
CA LYS A 581 2.50 31.61 7.45
C LYS A 581 1.30 31.86 8.37
N ARG A 582 0.52 32.91 8.15
CA ARG A 582 -0.70 33.16 8.93
C ARG A 582 -1.86 32.33 8.37
N PHE A 583 -2.81 32.04 9.24
CA PHE A 583 -4.07 31.39 8.91
C PHE A 583 -5.16 32.44 8.81
N ASP A 584 -6.08 32.28 7.85
CA ASP A 584 -7.34 33.02 7.83
C ASP A 584 -8.32 32.49 8.91
N GLN A 585 -9.53 33.05 8.96
CA GLN A 585 -10.57 32.63 9.90
C GLN A 585 -11.05 31.17 9.70
N ASN A 586 -10.77 30.57 8.54
CA ASN A 586 -11.12 29.20 8.19
C ASN A 586 -9.95 28.23 8.42
N GLY A 587 -8.83 28.70 8.98
CA GLY A 587 -7.65 27.87 9.25
C GLY A 587 -6.79 27.57 8.01
N LEU A 588 -6.93 28.33 6.92
CA LEU A 588 -6.15 28.16 5.70
C LEU A 588 -4.98 29.15 5.64
N PHE A 589 -3.81 28.69 5.20
CA PHE A 589 -2.62 29.54 5.08
C PHE A 589 -2.79 30.63 4.02
N VAL A 590 -2.30 31.84 4.30
CA VAL A 590 -2.28 32.95 3.32
C VAL A 590 -1.57 32.58 2.02
N SER A 591 -0.53 31.75 2.09
CA SER A 591 0.18 31.25 0.90
C SER A 591 -0.69 30.44 -0.06
N LYS A 592 -1.86 29.95 0.36
CA LYS A 592 -2.83 29.29 -0.52
C LYS A 592 -3.61 30.28 -1.37
N TYR A 593 -3.90 31.47 -0.83
CA TYR A 593 -4.61 32.54 -1.55
C TYR A 593 -3.67 33.44 -2.35
N CYS A 594 -2.44 33.63 -1.83
CA CYS A 594 -1.41 34.49 -2.42
C CYS A 594 -0.11 33.71 -2.75
N PRO A 595 -0.17 32.64 -3.55
CA PRO A 595 0.96 31.76 -3.80
C PRO A 595 2.13 32.45 -4.53
N LEU A 596 1.85 33.50 -5.31
CA LEU A 596 2.88 34.26 -6.00
C LEU A 596 3.62 35.17 -5.01
N THR A 597 2.89 35.93 -4.20
CA THR A 597 3.50 36.79 -3.17
C THR A 597 4.25 35.97 -2.10
N CYS A 598 3.83 34.72 -1.88
CA CYS A 598 4.43 33.80 -0.90
C CYS A 598 5.49 32.85 -1.47
N ASN A 599 5.78 32.94 -2.78
CA ASN A 599 6.87 32.24 -3.45
C ASN A 599 6.83 30.71 -3.28
N SER A 600 5.65 30.10 -3.45
CA SER A 600 5.41 28.67 -3.19
C SER A 600 5.15 27.80 -4.44
N CYS A 601 5.62 28.21 -5.63
CA CYS A 601 5.55 27.42 -6.87
C CYS A 601 6.97 26.89 -7.26
N GLU A 602 7.05 25.79 -8.05
CA GLU A 602 8.28 25.00 -8.40
C GLU A 602 9.49 25.80 -8.95
N CYS A 603 10.69 25.23 -8.81
CA CYS A 603 12.01 25.82 -9.08
C CYS A 603 12.24 26.30 -10.53
N VAL A 604 11.85 27.55 -10.79
CA VAL A 604 12.32 28.34 -11.94
C VAL A 604 13.29 29.41 -11.47
N ASP A 605 14.20 29.84 -12.35
CA ASP A 605 14.96 31.06 -12.12
C ASP A 605 13.98 32.23 -11.88
N SER A 606 14.26 33.03 -10.87
CA SER A 606 13.45 34.22 -10.60
C SER A 606 13.44 35.13 -11.84
N THR A 607 12.25 35.60 -12.23
CA THR A 607 12.10 36.61 -13.29
C THR A 607 12.57 38.00 -12.84
N GLN A 608 12.90 38.15 -11.55
CA GLN A 608 13.41 39.39 -11.00
C GLN A 608 14.76 39.75 -11.60
N THR A 609 14.89 41.02 -11.98
CA THR A 609 16.17 41.59 -12.37
C THR A 609 16.94 42.11 -11.15
N PHE A 610 18.25 41.94 -11.14
CA PHE A 610 19.13 42.47 -10.11
C PHE A 610 20.18 43.41 -10.72
N SER A 611 20.76 44.31 -9.94
CA SER A 611 21.85 45.20 -10.35
C SER A 611 23.02 45.11 -9.38
N PHE A 612 24.21 45.46 -9.85
CA PHE A 612 25.43 45.40 -9.06
C PHE A 612 25.87 46.80 -8.67
N PRO A 613 26.62 46.98 -7.56
CA PRO A 613 27.08 48.30 -7.11
C PRO A 613 27.83 49.11 -8.18
N TRP A 614 28.44 48.44 -9.16
CA TRP A 614 29.22 49.05 -10.24
C TRP A 614 28.44 49.27 -11.54
N THR A 615 27.13 48.95 -11.61
CA THR A 615 26.30 49.21 -12.79
C THR A 615 24.83 49.43 -12.42
N SER A 616 24.24 50.52 -12.90
CA SER A 616 22.80 50.81 -12.75
C SER A 616 21.90 49.96 -13.65
N LYS A 617 22.47 49.15 -14.55
CA LYS A 617 21.69 48.27 -15.42
C LYS A 617 21.20 47.04 -14.67
N LEU A 618 19.88 46.90 -14.65
CA LEU A 618 19.17 45.70 -14.24
C LEU A 618 19.47 44.54 -15.21
N VAL A 619 19.82 43.37 -14.68
CA VAL A 619 20.14 42.16 -15.44
C VAL A 619 19.30 40.98 -14.96
N THR A 620 18.86 40.15 -15.90
CA THR A 620 18.18 38.87 -15.63
C THR A 620 19.19 37.72 -15.50
N CYS A 621 18.80 36.60 -14.88
CA CYS A 621 19.61 35.38 -14.80
C CYS A 621 20.20 34.95 -16.15
N THR A 622 19.37 34.89 -17.19
CA THR A 622 19.79 34.50 -18.55
C THR A 622 20.78 35.50 -19.15
N SER A 623 20.54 36.80 -19.01
CA SER A 623 21.43 37.83 -19.56
C SER A 623 22.78 37.89 -18.83
N PHE A 624 22.77 37.65 -17.51
CA PHE A 624 23.96 37.71 -16.68
C PHE A 624 24.88 36.50 -16.87
N LEU A 625 24.32 35.33 -17.20
CA LEU A 625 25.08 34.09 -17.38
C LEU A 625 25.36 33.75 -18.85
N ARG A 626 24.81 34.50 -19.82
CA ARG A 626 24.99 34.28 -21.28
C ARG A 626 26.44 34.09 -21.73
N ASN A 627 27.38 34.78 -21.10
CA ASN A 627 28.81 34.73 -21.48
C ASN A 627 29.67 33.86 -20.55
N ALA A 628 29.05 33.08 -19.65
CA ALA A 628 29.73 32.17 -18.74
C ALA A 628 29.84 30.76 -19.35
N ASN A 629 30.66 30.63 -20.39
CA ASN A 629 30.79 29.40 -21.19
C ASN A 629 31.60 28.26 -20.54
N THR A 630 31.96 28.36 -19.25
CA THR A 630 32.63 27.28 -18.53
C THR A 630 32.08 27.17 -17.11
N ALA A 631 32.05 25.96 -16.53
CA ALA A 631 31.56 25.73 -15.18
C ALA A 631 32.24 26.63 -14.12
N LYS A 632 33.55 26.88 -14.27
CA LYS A 632 34.30 27.83 -13.43
C LYS A 632 33.77 29.26 -13.56
N LYS A 633 33.44 29.73 -14.78
CA LYS A 633 32.86 31.05 -14.99
C LYS A 633 31.41 31.14 -14.48
N VAL A 634 30.61 30.09 -14.65
CA VAL A 634 29.25 30.02 -14.10
C VAL A 634 29.30 30.13 -12.59
N ASN A 635 30.07 29.27 -11.91
CA ASN A 635 30.20 29.30 -10.45
C ASN A 635 30.73 30.65 -9.93
N ASN A 636 31.73 31.24 -10.60
CA ASN A 636 32.24 32.55 -10.21
C ASN A 636 31.19 33.66 -10.36
N ARG A 637 30.32 33.60 -11.37
CA ARG A 637 29.23 34.58 -11.56
C ARG A 637 28.07 34.34 -10.58
N CYS A 638 27.71 33.08 -10.34
CA CYS A 638 26.69 32.68 -9.38
C CYS A 638 27.02 33.07 -7.93
N ASN A 639 28.31 33.19 -7.59
CA ASN A 639 28.77 33.66 -6.28
C ASN A 639 28.93 35.18 -6.17
N LYS A 640 28.69 35.97 -7.24
CA LYS A 640 28.71 37.43 -7.14
C LYS A 640 27.53 37.92 -6.33
N VAL A 641 27.75 39.00 -5.59
CA VAL A 641 26.78 39.63 -4.70
C VAL A 641 26.23 40.88 -5.39
N ASP A 642 24.92 41.04 -5.42
CA ASP A 642 24.23 42.20 -5.98
C ASP A 642 24.32 43.42 -5.04
N GLN A 643 23.71 44.54 -5.43
CA GLN A 643 23.71 45.77 -4.63
C GLN A 643 23.00 45.64 -3.27
N ASN A 644 22.17 44.62 -3.09
CA ASN A 644 21.42 44.34 -1.87
C ASN A 644 22.14 43.32 -0.97
N GLY A 645 23.34 42.88 -1.31
CA GLY A 645 24.09 41.90 -0.52
C GLY A 645 23.69 40.44 -0.78
N LEU A 646 22.87 40.16 -1.81
CA LEU A 646 22.38 38.82 -2.13
C LEU A 646 23.17 38.19 -3.29
N LYS A 647 23.43 36.89 -3.23
CA LYS A 647 24.20 36.21 -4.28
C LYS A 647 23.31 35.92 -5.48
N VAL A 648 23.89 35.99 -6.68
CA VAL A 648 23.18 35.69 -7.94
C VAL A 648 22.54 34.30 -7.92
N ARG A 649 23.21 33.31 -7.32
CA ARG A 649 22.67 31.95 -7.16
C ARG A 649 21.38 31.88 -6.33
N ASP A 650 21.11 32.87 -5.49
CA ASP A 650 19.90 32.92 -4.67
C ASP A 650 18.67 33.35 -5.50
N TYR A 651 18.91 33.93 -6.69
CA TYR A 651 17.88 34.29 -7.68
C TYR A 651 17.81 33.30 -8.85
N CYS A 652 18.97 32.78 -9.26
CA CYS A 652 19.15 31.99 -10.48
C CYS A 652 19.42 30.51 -10.16
N LEU A 653 18.51 29.88 -9.41
CA LEU A 653 18.70 28.53 -8.87
C LEU A 653 18.92 27.47 -9.96
N ALA A 654 18.14 27.54 -11.04
CA ALA A 654 18.23 26.61 -12.16
C ALA A 654 19.50 26.88 -12.98
N THR A 655 19.76 28.13 -13.37
CA THR A 655 20.91 28.45 -14.24
C THR A 655 22.26 28.34 -13.51
N CYS A 656 22.28 28.45 -12.18
CA CYS A 656 23.48 28.21 -11.37
C CYS A 656 23.72 26.73 -11.02
N GLY A 657 22.88 25.82 -11.51
CA GLY A 657 23.09 24.37 -11.36
C GLY A 657 22.91 23.86 -9.93
N TYR A 658 22.22 24.61 -9.07
CA TYR A 658 21.93 24.20 -7.69
C TYR A 658 20.70 23.28 -7.58
N CYS A 659 20.12 22.91 -8.71
CA CYS A 659 18.97 22.01 -8.78
C CYS A 659 19.33 20.53 -9.01
N ASN A 660 20.61 20.10 -8.98
CA ASN A 660 20.97 18.69 -9.24
C ASN A 660 21.70 17.99 -8.06
N ALA A 661 21.22 16.79 -7.70
CA ALA A 661 21.76 15.90 -6.67
C ALA A 661 23.02 15.10 -7.08
N CYS A 662 23.80 15.55 -8.06
CA CYS A 662 24.91 14.78 -8.63
C CYS A 662 26.28 15.19 -8.05
N GLN A 663 26.58 14.74 -6.84
CA GLN A 663 27.94 14.79 -6.29
C GLN A 663 28.42 13.38 -5.93
N ASP A 664 29.71 13.09 -6.16
CA ASP A 664 30.35 11.93 -5.56
C ASP A 664 30.15 11.98 -4.04
N SER A 665 29.77 10.85 -3.44
CA SER A 665 29.68 10.76 -1.99
C SER A 665 31.05 11.04 -1.37
N THR A 666 31.19 12.16 -0.67
CA THR A 666 32.44 12.56 -0.02
C THR A 666 32.67 11.80 1.29
N THR A 667 31.64 11.12 1.81
CA THR A 667 31.62 10.45 3.11
C THR A 667 31.64 8.92 3.02
N GLN A 668 31.23 8.32 1.89
CA GLN A 668 31.30 6.87 1.74
C GLN A 668 32.74 6.39 1.49
N THR A 669 33.15 5.46 2.34
CA THR A 669 34.35 4.66 2.14
C THR A 669 33.95 3.24 1.75
N PHE A 670 34.71 2.62 0.86
CA PHE A 670 34.50 1.23 0.44
C PHE A 670 35.80 0.45 0.59
N SER A 671 35.68 -0.84 0.93
CA SER A 671 36.79 -1.76 1.15
C SER A 671 36.93 -2.71 -0.04
N PHE A 672 38.17 -3.05 -0.37
CA PHE A 672 38.49 -3.81 -1.59
C PHE A 672 38.91 -5.24 -1.24
N PRO A 673 38.53 -6.24 -2.06
CA PRO A 673 38.95 -7.63 -1.87
C PRO A 673 40.47 -7.84 -1.82
N TRP A 674 41.24 -6.93 -2.40
CA TRP A 674 42.70 -7.05 -2.55
C TRP A 674 43.50 -6.04 -1.71
N THR A 675 42.84 -5.17 -0.92
CA THR A 675 43.53 -4.29 0.05
C THR A 675 42.71 -4.13 1.33
N SER A 676 43.35 -4.18 2.49
CA SER A 676 42.73 -3.91 3.80
C SER A 676 42.44 -2.42 4.05
N LYS A 677 42.53 -1.56 3.01
CA LYS A 677 42.40 -0.10 3.15
C LYS A 677 41.06 0.38 2.60
N LEU A 678 40.29 1.06 3.45
CA LEU A 678 39.12 1.84 3.08
C LEU A 678 39.53 3.02 2.19
N GLY A 679 38.83 3.21 1.06
CA GLY A 679 39.08 4.31 0.13
C GLY A 679 37.82 5.12 -0.19
N THR A 680 37.98 6.42 -0.41
CA THR A 680 36.97 7.32 -1.00
C THR A 680 37.10 7.36 -2.53
N CYS A 681 36.10 7.88 -3.24
CA CYS A 681 36.16 8.10 -4.70
C CYS A 681 37.42 8.87 -5.12
N SER A 682 37.75 9.98 -4.43
CA SER A 682 38.95 10.77 -4.71
C SER A 682 40.24 9.95 -4.58
N SER A 683 40.38 9.17 -3.50
CA SER A 683 41.56 8.31 -3.30
C SER A 683 41.65 7.18 -4.31
N PHE A 684 40.49 6.61 -4.70
CA PHE A 684 40.42 5.48 -5.62
C PHE A 684 40.72 5.89 -7.06
N PHE A 685 40.41 7.12 -7.47
CA PHE A 685 40.69 7.61 -8.83
C PHE A 685 41.97 8.43 -8.95
N LYS A 686 42.70 8.70 -7.86
CA LYS A 686 43.94 9.51 -7.85
C LYS A 686 44.98 9.08 -8.88
N THR A 687 45.06 7.79 -9.20
CA THR A 687 46.03 7.24 -10.19
C THR A 687 45.38 6.88 -11.55
N ALA A 688 44.09 7.17 -11.74
CA ALA A 688 43.36 6.93 -12.97
C ALA A 688 43.41 8.16 -13.90
N ASN A 689 44.60 8.49 -14.38
CA ASN A 689 44.87 9.69 -15.19
C ASN A 689 44.38 9.62 -16.65
N THR A 690 43.65 8.58 -17.05
CA THR A 690 43.08 8.46 -18.40
C THR A 690 41.64 7.97 -18.34
N LYS A 691 40.82 8.38 -19.31
CA LYS A 691 39.40 7.97 -19.42
C LYS A 691 39.25 6.44 -19.43
N LYS A 692 40.16 5.71 -20.09
CA LYS A 692 40.20 4.24 -20.09
C LYS A 692 40.42 3.66 -18.69
N LYS A 693 41.33 4.24 -17.90
CA LYS A 693 41.59 3.81 -16.51
C LYS A 693 40.42 4.12 -15.58
N VAL A 694 39.77 5.28 -15.76
CA VAL A 694 38.56 5.67 -15.00
C VAL A 694 37.44 4.66 -15.30
N ASN A 695 37.11 4.43 -16.57
CA ASN A 695 36.05 3.50 -16.96
C ASN A 695 36.31 2.06 -16.46
N ASN A 696 37.55 1.58 -16.52
CA ASN A 696 37.91 0.26 -16.00
C ASN A 696 37.75 0.17 -14.47
N ARG A 697 38.01 1.26 -13.74
CA ARG A 697 37.80 1.33 -12.28
C ARG A 697 36.33 1.41 -11.91
N CYS A 698 35.52 2.13 -12.68
CA CYS A 698 34.07 2.22 -12.49
C CYS A 698 33.34 0.87 -12.63
N LYS A 699 33.90 -0.05 -13.41
CA LYS A 699 33.38 -1.43 -13.59
C LYS A 699 33.81 -2.40 -12.48
N LYS A 700 34.68 -2.01 -11.56
CA LYS A 700 35.09 -2.89 -10.46
C LYS A 700 33.98 -3.01 -9.43
N LYS A 701 33.96 -4.13 -8.70
CA LYS A 701 33.10 -4.36 -7.55
C LYS A 701 33.88 -4.15 -6.24
N ASP A 702 33.22 -3.68 -5.21
CA ASP A 702 33.74 -3.66 -3.84
C ASP A 702 33.69 -5.07 -3.20
N GLN A 703 34.09 -5.19 -1.94
CA GLN A 703 34.04 -6.46 -1.20
C GLN A 703 32.63 -7.07 -1.04
N ASN A 704 31.58 -6.25 -1.20
CA ASN A 704 30.18 -6.67 -1.11
C ASN A 704 29.59 -6.96 -2.50
N GLY A 705 30.40 -6.92 -3.56
CA GLY A 705 29.95 -7.18 -4.93
C GLY A 705 29.27 -6.00 -5.63
N LEU A 706 29.31 -4.79 -5.04
CA LEU A 706 28.65 -3.59 -5.55
C LEU A 706 29.59 -2.78 -6.44
N LEU A 707 29.10 -2.26 -7.58
CA LEU A 707 29.91 -1.58 -8.58
C LEU A 707 30.38 -0.19 -8.10
N ILE A 708 31.66 0.14 -8.30
CA ILE A 708 32.23 1.44 -7.90
C ILE A 708 31.51 2.63 -8.54
N LYS A 709 31.00 2.47 -9.77
CA LYS A 709 30.21 3.51 -10.44
C LYS A 709 28.95 3.95 -9.67
N ASN A 710 28.44 3.09 -8.77
CA ASN A 710 27.25 3.38 -7.97
C ASN A 710 27.56 4.32 -6.79
N TYR A 711 28.82 4.47 -6.42
CA TYR A 711 29.28 5.36 -5.33
C TYR A 711 29.95 6.63 -5.85
N CYS A 712 30.66 6.52 -6.99
CA CYS A 712 31.46 7.59 -7.59
C CYS A 712 30.82 8.11 -8.89
N ILE A 713 29.57 8.55 -8.78
CA ILE A 713 28.65 8.85 -9.88
C ILE A 713 29.19 9.94 -10.81
N SER A 714 29.73 11.03 -10.25
CA SER A 714 30.31 12.13 -11.04
C SER A 714 31.65 11.75 -11.65
N THR A 715 32.50 11.00 -10.93
CA THR A 715 33.80 10.54 -11.48
C THR A 715 33.63 9.50 -12.58
N CYS A 716 32.58 8.67 -12.51
CA CYS A 716 32.30 7.62 -13.48
C CYS A 716 31.49 8.05 -14.71
N ASN A 717 31.14 9.34 -14.82
CA ASN A 717 30.32 9.88 -15.91
C ASN A 717 29.06 9.03 -16.17
N THR A 718 28.41 8.56 -15.09
CA THR A 718 27.16 7.80 -15.19
C THR A 718 25.92 8.71 -15.23
N CYS A 719 26.12 10.03 -15.32
CA CYS A 719 25.06 10.99 -15.58
C CYS A 719 25.07 11.36 -17.07
N SER A 720 23.99 11.04 -17.77
CA SER A 720 23.66 11.56 -19.10
C SER A 720 22.47 12.50 -19.00
#